data_AF-A0A0P4UHW2-F1
#
_entry.id   AF-A0A0P4UHW2-F1
#
_cell.length_a   1.000
_cell.length_b   1.000
_cell.length_c   1.000
_cell.angle_alpha   90.00
_cell.angle_beta   90.00
_cell.angle_gamma   90.00
#
_symmetry.space_group_name_H-M   'P 1'
#
loop_
_entity.id
_entity.type
_entity.pdbx_description
1 polymer ?
#
loop_
_entity_poly.entity_id
_entity_poly.type
_entity_poly.pdbx_seq_one_letter_code
_entity_poly.pdbx_strand_id
1 'polypeptide(L)'
;MAIRFAIIYNLVPEVIIVLMMVSAGIRMPSLLLLSSFFLISAFLLRFIWNSAILIHGLGHTLLTAIFDQDLYFITGKNILENRTSLDVLRSCAPFSSVFLPFIAKTNYPWVAAGRATSWRIRVKALGGILFNTFSLGFALLTAPFLVSFLSASDSTKAIVGQFLIQAFVGANLLVIISSLSDVIAVITGEATCFNCGNFGFLGKRLPQDGSELLPARVIDIFNTMGRETELRGEQAGGGVVLARDRAAQIEFVGAKVVNWKRQNLTHFLEAAFATERYRATCVGAKALDSAVVGVWHYRYATSSPPAILETHWHEWMPARYADVWSVEQGRWQYDRKNVSHRITHNGDFDGWMLFGGMIENAHLGLWLERVLHTPNATIGDSPKLAGMMDLLITQGMWDASFRLAYQLVVAESIEEAFGGKTPAKTAPNTAPSVSEIKNWVAIVEPIFLKHHEALLLPYGQSILDISKKHLRQFEQEVWQALSQSPLVSQWTVSKQADFVKTAIYSFFHNNVYQATKLLMSRAKGSFGLVVVSTLSETSLVLSAWGQPMVTGFNVQDEYMIYASEPAAVDAVLSDVPRAYRLDLDQKTGEIAWVGVNHITVYSMLEDRELLGSELEQRWIPLQGNAYILPPEADSKDPVERNLKEIPKVLKAIDVSWSDPTSFNRQSADNLAELLIAKANRWEYKHRATINLKLDNAPHQQSLDLLITGVESSLWVGEQFAQDLALLFPGLTIKTLSANQVLRRLQYDLEGLHLDNASIVLAISQSGQTFPTLQATNAFEELRRQGLIGELFILTGEVCSLMGSAIAQYYYQDSDFTRRIFVNCSGRRSAEPATVSIAATQATLTELLLYLAKRLRQRFSAQGAFGMTLTVAELLTLENLKREFIDRSVVAIIGATVDGESIHSPEHQQIVETGKKWALHILEAPLAWGIQALYVLITVGFQIPFVQTIFRWVFGLADSPVPASLLPLLTFADIFIYIFGAWFWTLGLRYFQGRPLRSRTGKRTLVIGDIAWVHQLLEAYVSKLFSLSYGIASLEVHSSDPQDHMLHHFGHRVVRGTLVLLGVPDGRRSQRRKEDESAVLMTGKQANGVRNFNSGADIVALGHNPAIAHQGFQNAIILPSPITVAPTSDQFRPQQIVLEELRESRFGSFERLLASYVFFWAMAKRVSSFPLLKYQHWKSQSRTRIMTTAAPVSRAAPNLLDRTVKQPSKR
;
A
#
# COMPACT_ATOMS: atom_id res chain seq x y z
N MET A 1 -36.42 6.75 -10.26
CA MET A 1 -35.42 7.73 -10.75
C MET A 1 -34.48 7.12 -11.80
N ALA A 2 -33.90 5.93 -11.58
CA ALA A 2 -32.99 5.25 -12.52
C ALA A 2 -33.57 4.96 -13.93
N ILE A 3 -34.85 4.58 -14.03
CA ILE A 3 -35.52 4.33 -15.33
C ILE A 3 -35.68 5.63 -16.13
N ARG A 4 -35.97 6.76 -15.47
CA ARG A 4 -36.05 8.07 -16.12
C ARG A 4 -34.68 8.55 -16.63
N PHE A 5 -33.60 8.25 -15.90
CA PHE A 5 -32.23 8.56 -16.35
C PHE A 5 -31.77 7.69 -17.52
N ALA A 6 -32.08 6.38 -17.53
CA ALA A 6 -31.73 5.48 -18.63
C ALA A 6 -32.38 5.89 -19.97
N ILE A 7 -33.63 6.36 -19.92
CA ILE A 7 -34.34 6.88 -21.09
C ILE A 7 -33.67 8.17 -21.61
N ILE A 8 -33.22 9.06 -20.72
CA ILE A 8 -32.54 10.31 -21.10
C ILE A 8 -31.20 10.06 -21.79
N TYR A 9 -30.42 9.04 -21.38
CA TYR A 9 -29.11 8.76 -21.99
C TYR A 9 -29.21 8.25 -23.42
N ASN A 10 -30.18 7.38 -23.70
CA ASN A 10 -30.40 6.84 -25.03
C ASN A 10 -30.94 7.89 -26.01
N LEU A 11 -31.33 9.08 -25.52
CA LEU A 11 -31.84 10.20 -26.31
C LEU A 11 -30.78 11.24 -26.66
N VAL A 12 -29.52 11.11 -26.21
CA VAL A 12 -28.48 12.13 -26.42
C VAL A 12 -28.24 12.45 -27.90
N PRO A 13 -28.07 11.46 -28.81
CA PRO A 13 -27.94 11.74 -30.25
C PRO A 13 -29.16 12.49 -30.80
N GLU A 14 -30.36 12.10 -30.39
CA GLU A 14 -31.61 12.71 -30.81
C GLU A 14 -31.75 14.15 -30.32
N VAL A 15 -31.34 14.44 -29.08
CA VAL A 15 -31.31 15.80 -28.52
C VAL A 15 -30.33 16.68 -29.30
N ILE A 16 -29.16 16.16 -29.68
CA ILE A 16 -28.19 16.87 -30.52
C ILE A 16 -28.84 17.23 -31.87
N ILE A 17 -29.52 16.28 -32.53
CA ILE A 17 -30.21 16.56 -33.80
C ILE A 17 -31.29 17.63 -33.62
N VAL A 18 -32.11 17.57 -32.57
CA VAL A 18 -33.15 18.58 -32.31
C VAL A 18 -32.53 19.97 -32.12
N LEU A 19 -31.50 20.08 -31.27
CA LEU A 19 -30.80 21.36 -31.04
C LEU A 19 -30.20 21.90 -32.35
N MET A 20 -29.62 21.02 -33.17
CA MET A 20 -29.06 21.42 -34.47
C MET A 20 -30.13 21.89 -35.44
N MET A 21 -31.25 21.16 -35.58
CA MET A 21 -32.37 21.53 -36.44
C MET A 21 -32.98 22.88 -36.04
N VAL A 22 -33.08 23.14 -34.73
CA VAL A 22 -33.52 24.44 -34.19
C VAL A 22 -32.50 25.53 -34.50
N SER A 23 -31.21 25.29 -34.26
CA SER A 23 -30.15 26.28 -34.50
C SER A 23 -29.98 26.63 -35.99
N ALA A 24 -30.23 25.68 -36.89
CA ALA A 24 -30.17 25.87 -38.33
C ALA A 24 -31.45 26.47 -38.93
N GLY A 25 -32.50 26.70 -38.12
CA GLY A 25 -33.75 27.30 -38.57
C GLY A 25 -34.50 26.47 -39.62
N ILE A 26 -34.35 25.14 -39.61
CA ILE A 26 -34.92 24.25 -40.64
C ILE A 26 -36.46 24.30 -40.56
N ARG A 27 -37.10 24.82 -41.61
CA ARG A 27 -38.57 24.83 -41.77
C ARG A 27 -38.95 23.91 -42.92
N MET A 28 -39.61 22.79 -42.61
CA MET A 28 -40.12 21.84 -43.61
C MET A 28 -41.64 22.02 -43.78
N PRO A 29 -42.18 21.88 -45.01
CA PRO A 29 -43.58 22.18 -45.32
C PRO A 29 -44.58 21.16 -44.75
N SER A 30 -44.13 20.00 -44.24
CA SER A 30 -44.99 19.02 -43.58
C SER A 30 -44.31 18.35 -42.38
N LEU A 31 -45.13 17.95 -41.40
CA LEU A 31 -44.68 17.20 -40.22
C LEU A 31 -44.04 15.85 -40.59
N LEU A 32 -44.51 15.23 -41.68
CA LEU A 32 -43.99 13.96 -42.20
C LEU A 32 -42.55 14.11 -42.73
N LEU A 33 -42.26 15.18 -43.47
CA LEU A 33 -40.92 15.50 -43.97
C LEU A 33 -39.97 15.85 -42.82
N LEU A 34 -40.44 16.61 -41.83
CA LEU A 34 -39.66 16.96 -40.64
C LEU A 34 -39.29 15.71 -39.82
N SER A 35 -40.25 14.81 -39.59
CA SER A 35 -40.04 13.58 -38.83
C SER A 35 -39.11 12.60 -39.56
N SER A 36 -39.26 12.49 -40.88
CA SER A 36 -38.36 11.67 -41.72
C SER A 36 -36.93 12.20 -41.69
N PHE A 37 -36.76 13.52 -41.81
CA PHE A 37 -35.44 14.17 -41.75
C PHE A 37 -34.76 13.98 -40.39
N PHE A 38 -35.52 14.09 -39.30
CA PHE A 38 -35.04 13.84 -37.94
C PHE A 38 -34.54 12.39 -37.76
N LEU A 39 -35.35 11.39 -38.17
CA LEU A 39 -34.97 9.97 -38.04
C LEU A 39 -33.74 9.60 -38.87
N ILE A 40 -33.65 10.12 -40.10
CA ILE A 40 -32.48 9.91 -40.97
C ILE A 40 -31.22 10.56 -40.35
N SER A 41 -31.34 11.78 -39.84
CA SER A 41 -30.21 12.48 -39.22
C SER A 41 -29.74 11.81 -37.93
N ALA A 42 -30.67 11.29 -37.11
CA ALA A 42 -30.36 10.52 -35.91
C ALA A 42 -29.64 9.20 -36.24
N PHE A 43 -30.11 8.48 -37.26
CA PHE A 43 -29.43 7.28 -37.76
C PHE A 43 -28.01 7.59 -38.25
N LEU A 44 -27.84 8.64 -39.05
CA LEU A 44 -26.53 9.04 -39.59
C LEU A 44 -25.54 9.44 -38.49
N LEU A 45 -25.97 10.21 -37.48
CA LEU A 45 -25.13 10.59 -36.34
C LEU A 45 -24.65 9.34 -35.57
N ARG A 46 -25.57 8.39 -35.30
CA ARG A 46 -25.24 7.14 -34.60
C ARG A 46 -24.32 6.23 -35.42
N PHE A 47 -24.52 6.19 -36.74
CA PHE A 47 -23.64 5.46 -37.66
C PHE A 47 -22.21 6.04 -37.66
N ILE A 48 -22.09 7.36 -37.74
CA ILE A 48 -20.82 8.09 -37.67
C ILE A 48 -20.12 7.83 -36.33
N TRP A 49 -20.87 7.85 -35.23
CA TRP A 49 -20.35 7.57 -33.91
C TRP A 49 -19.77 6.16 -33.80
N ASN A 50 -20.51 5.15 -34.27
CA ASN A 50 -20.02 3.77 -34.29
C ASN A 50 -18.82 3.59 -35.22
N SER A 51 -18.74 4.34 -36.31
CA SER A 51 -17.58 4.34 -37.21
C SER A 51 -16.33 4.89 -36.53
N ALA A 52 -16.44 5.92 -35.68
CA ALA A 52 -15.31 6.43 -34.92
C ALA A 52 -14.76 5.40 -33.92
N ILE A 53 -15.64 4.62 -33.27
CA ILE A 53 -15.23 3.53 -32.37
C ILE A 53 -14.61 2.36 -33.17
N LEU A 54 -15.13 2.05 -34.35
CA LEU A 54 -14.54 1.03 -35.24
C LEU A 54 -13.10 1.42 -35.66
N ILE A 55 -12.89 2.68 -36.03
CA ILE A 55 -11.57 3.23 -36.37
C ILE A 55 -10.61 3.09 -35.19
N HIS A 56 -11.10 3.32 -33.97
CA HIS A 56 -10.34 3.15 -32.74
C HIS A 56 -9.87 1.69 -32.54
N GLY A 57 -10.82 0.75 -32.58
CA GLY A 57 -10.55 -0.68 -32.44
C GLY A 57 -9.63 -1.23 -33.53
N LEU A 58 -9.77 -0.72 -34.76
CA LEU A 58 -8.88 -1.05 -35.87
C LEU A 58 -7.44 -0.61 -35.57
N GLY A 59 -7.24 0.59 -35.02
CA GLY A 59 -5.92 1.10 -34.65
C GLY A 59 -5.22 0.23 -33.61
N HIS A 60 -5.93 -0.16 -32.55
CA HIS A 60 -5.40 -1.10 -31.55
C HIS A 60 -5.09 -2.48 -32.14
N THR A 61 -5.98 -2.99 -32.98
CA THR A 61 -5.84 -4.32 -33.59
C THR A 61 -4.64 -4.39 -34.53
N LEU A 62 -4.44 -3.37 -35.38
CA LEU A 62 -3.32 -3.31 -36.32
C LEU A 62 -1.98 -3.12 -35.61
N LEU A 63 -1.88 -2.18 -34.66
CA LEU A 63 -0.62 -2.02 -33.93
C LEU A 63 -0.29 -3.25 -33.08
N THR A 64 -1.29 -3.94 -32.53
CA THR A 64 -1.04 -5.20 -31.82
C THR A 64 -0.55 -6.29 -32.78
N ALA A 65 -1.20 -6.49 -33.93
CA ALA A 65 -0.78 -7.47 -34.92
C ALA A 65 0.65 -7.22 -35.44
N ILE A 66 1.00 -5.95 -35.72
CA ILE A 66 2.32 -5.55 -36.20
C ILE A 66 3.40 -5.78 -35.13
N PHE A 67 3.19 -5.27 -33.91
CA PHE A 67 4.22 -5.29 -32.86
C PHE A 67 4.33 -6.63 -32.13
N ASP A 68 3.32 -7.49 -32.20
CA ASP A 68 3.38 -8.86 -31.70
C ASP A 68 3.74 -9.90 -32.74
N GLN A 69 3.81 -9.50 -34.03
CA GLN A 69 3.96 -10.41 -35.16
C GLN A 69 2.89 -11.49 -35.19
N ASP A 70 1.66 -11.11 -34.84
CA ASP A 70 0.51 -12.02 -34.75
C ASP A 70 -0.63 -11.51 -35.63
N LEU A 71 -0.62 -11.94 -36.90
CA LEU A 71 -1.66 -11.58 -37.87
C LEU A 71 -3.03 -12.17 -37.51
N TYR A 72 -3.09 -13.23 -36.68
CA TYR A 72 -4.35 -13.80 -36.21
C TYR A 72 -5.07 -12.87 -35.23
N PHE A 73 -4.39 -11.82 -34.74
CA PHE A 73 -5.02 -10.79 -33.93
C PHE A 73 -6.03 -9.94 -34.71
N ILE A 74 -5.94 -9.90 -36.05
CA ILE A 74 -6.87 -9.20 -36.93
C ILE A 74 -8.17 -9.99 -37.08
N THR A 75 -9.03 -9.92 -36.08
CA THR A 75 -10.36 -10.54 -36.09
C THR A 75 -11.44 -9.47 -36.07
N GLY A 76 -12.60 -9.76 -36.68
CA GLY A 76 -13.76 -8.86 -36.61
C GLY A 76 -14.17 -8.55 -35.16
N LYS A 77 -13.96 -9.50 -34.23
CA LYS A 77 -14.20 -9.32 -32.81
C LYS A 77 -13.29 -8.24 -32.19
N ASN A 78 -12.01 -8.23 -32.52
CA ASN A 78 -11.05 -7.25 -31.99
C ASN A 78 -11.23 -5.87 -32.63
N ILE A 79 -11.52 -5.81 -33.94
CA ILE A 79 -11.82 -4.56 -34.65
C ILE A 79 -13.08 -3.90 -34.07
N LEU A 80 -14.09 -4.70 -33.69
CA LEU A 80 -15.31 -4.21 -33.04
C LEU A 80 -15.16 -4.00 -31.52
N GLU A 81 -13.94 -4.11 -30.99
CA GLU A 81 -13.63 -3.95 -29.56
C GLU A 81 -14.48 -4.85 -28.66
N ASN A 82 -14.61 -6.12 -29.06
CA ASN A 82 -15.42 -7.16 -28.42
C ASN A 82 -16.94 -6.90 -28.40
N ARG A 83 -17.45 -5.95 -29.18
CA ARG A 83 -18.91 -5.80 -29.42
C ARG A 83 -19.39 -6.77 -30.49
N THR A 84 -20.61 -7.29 -30.36
CA THR A 84 -21.20 -8.12 -31.43
C THR A 84 -21.65 -7.25 -32.61
N SER A 85 -21.63 -7.78 -33.83
CA SER A 85 -22.13 -7.08 -35.01
C SER A 85 -23.61 -6.69 -34.86
N LEU A 86 -24.39 -7.51 -34.16
CA LEU A 86 -25.80 -7.24 -33.84
C LEU A 86 -25.95 -6.04 -32.90
N ASP A 87 -25.09 -5.89 -31.90
CA ASP A 87 -25.15 -4.76 -30.96
C ASP A 87 -24.77 -3.44 -31.66
N VAL A 88 -23.78 -3.48 -32.55
CA VAL A 88 -23.39 -2.31 -33.34
C VAL A 88 -24.53 -1.89 -34.27
N LEU A 89 -25.15 -2.83 -34.99
CA LEU A 89 -26.30 -2.54 -35.85
C LEU A 89 -27.50 -1.99 -35.07
N ARG A 90 -27.81 -2.57 -33.89
CA ARG A 90 -28.86 -2.07 -33.00
C ARG A 90 -28.58 -0.65 -32.53
N SER A 91 -27.33 -0.33 -32.21
CA SER A 91 -26.96 1.01 -31.71
C SER A 91 -27.11 2.13 -32.76
N CYS A 92 -27.15 1.78 -34.04
CA CYS A 92 -27.44 2.71 -35.14
C CYS A 92 -28.91 3.11 -35.21
N ALA A 93 -29.84 2.29 -34.70
CA ALA A 93 -31.25 2.62 -34.69
C ALA A 93 -31.53 3.80 -33.72
N PRO A 94 -32.35 4.79 -34.11
CA PRO A 94 -32.76 5.87 -33.22
C PRO A 94 -33.32 5.33 -31.90
N PHE A 95 -33.09 6.06 -30.80
CA PHE A 95 -33.54 5.71 -29.44
C PHE A 95 -32.95 4.43 -28.84
N SER A 96 -32.13 3.68 -29.58
CA SER A 96 -31.44 2.50 -29.08
C SER A 96 -30.24 2.88 -28.23
N SER A 97 -29.73 1.93 -27.44
CA SER A 97 -28.52 2.17 -26.63
C SER A 97 -27.31 2.44 -27.51
N VAL A 98 -26.60 3.54 -27.26
CA VAL A 98 -25.30 3.86 -27.89
C VAL A 98 -24.24 4.01 -26.80
N PHE A 99 -23.00 3.66 -27.14
CA PHE A 99 -21.88 3.85 -26.23
C PHE A 99 -21.63 5.35 -26.00
N LEU A 100 -21.85 5.79 -24.76
CA LEU A 100 -21.52 7.12 -24.28
C LEU A 100 -20.37 7.02 -23.26
N PRO A 101 -19.20 7.62 -23.56
CA PRO A 101 -18.10 7.70 -22.62
C PRO A 101 -18.54 8.26 -21.26
N PHE A 102 -17.97 7.72 -20.17
CA PHE A 102 -18.16 8.20 -18.79
C PHE A 102 -19.56 8.03 -18.17
N ILE A 103 -20.55 7.50 -18.90
CA ILE A 103 -21.96 7.46 -18.45
C ILE A 103 -22.54 6.03 -18.48
N ALA A 104 -22.19 5.19 -19.46
CA ALA A 104 -22.76 3.85 -19.59
C ALA A 104 -22.16 2.85 -18.58
N LYS A 105 -23.02 2.12 -17.85
CA LYS A 105 -22.64 1.07 -16.86
C LYS A 105 -22.51 -0.35 -17.46
N THR A 106 -22.61 -0.52 -18.78
CA THR A 106 -22.66 -1.84 -19.44
C THR A 106 -21.64 -1.94 -20.58
N ASN A 107 -20.90 -3.06 -20.63
CA ASN A 107 -19.96 -3.51 -21.67
C ASN A 107 -19.14 -2.39 -22.34
N TYR A 108 -18.07 -1.96 -21.67
CA TYR A 108 -17.07 -1.08 -22.29
C TYR A 108 -16.43 -1.77 -23.50
N PRO A 109 -16.27 -1.08 -24.63
CA PRO A 109 -15.42 -1.56 -25.71
C PRO A 109 -13.99 -1.81 -25.20
N TRP A 110 -13.39 -2.95 -25.54
CA TRP A 110 -12.03 -3.29 -25.13
C TRP A 110 -11.31 -4.17 -26.16
N VAL A 111 -9.96 -4.07 -26.20
CA VAL A 111 -9.07 -4.90 -27.02
C VAL A 111 -7.98 -5.49 -26.12
N ALA A 112 -7.64 -6.77 -26.29
CA ALA A 112 -6.58 -7.41 -25.52
C ALA A 112 -5.19 -6.82 -25.84
N ALA A 113 -4.29 -6.70 -24.86
CA ALA A 113 -2.97 -6.07 -25.06
C ALA A 113 -1.94 -6.92 -25.84
N GLY A 114 -2.26 -8.19 -26.16
CA GLY A 114 -1.33 -9.13 -26.80
C GLY A 114 -0.09 -9.43 -25.93
N ARG A 115 1.10 -9.60 -26.52
CA ARG A 115 2.36 -9.87 -25.81
C ARG A 115 2.84 -8.63 -25.05
N ALA A 116 3.09 -8.76 -23.74
CA ALA A 116 3.30 -7.65 -22.82
C ALA A 116 4.79 -7.37 -22.55
N THR A 117 5.38 -6.42 -23.29
CA THR A 117 6.60 -5.70 -22.85
C THR A 117 6.29 -4.22 -22.77
N SER A 118 6.93 -3.50 -21.85
CA SER A 118 6.56 -2.13 -21.51
C SER A 118 6.54 -1.17 -22.69
N TRP A 119 7.52 -1.25 -23.59
CA TRP A 119 7.54 -0.43 -24.79
C TRP A 119 6.47 -0.84 -25.82
N ARG A 120 6.19 -2.14 -25.97
CA ARG A 120 5.13 -2.63 -26.87
C ARG A 120 3.74 -2.21 -26.39
N ILE A 121 3.48 -2.24 -25.08
CA ILE A 121 2.21 -1.77 -24.50
C ILE A 121 2.01 -0.29 -24.84
N ARG A 122 3.05 0.53 -24.67
CA ARG A 122 2.99 1.96 -24.99
C ARG A 122 2.65 2.20 -26.47
N VAL A 123 3.27 1.47 -27.37
CA VAL A 123 3.02 1.62 -28.81
C VAL A 123 1.63 1.11 -29.20
N LYS A 124 1.18 -0.02 -28.67
CA LYS A 124 -0.16 -0.56 -28.97
C LYS A 124 -1.30 0.28 -28.40
N ALA A 125 -1.10 0.86 -27.23
CA ALA A 125 -2.06 1.78 -26.60
C ALA A 125 -2.21 3.07 -27.42
N LEU A 126 -1.17 3.53 -28.12
CA LEU A 126 -1.30 4.65 -29.06
C LEU A 126 -2.20 4.33 -30.27
N GLY A 127 -2.47 3.05 -30.57
CA GLY A 127 -3.10 2.63 -31.82
C GLY A 127 -4.44 3.27 -32.10
N GLY A 128 -5.40 3.16 -31.19
CA GLY A 128 -6.71 3.76 -31.37
C GLY A 128 -6.65 5.29 -31.47
N ILE A 129 -5.90 5.95 -30.59
CA ILE A 129 -5.74 7.42 -30.59
C ILE A 129 -5.14 7.91 -31.90
N LEU A 130 -4.10 7.23 -32.41
CA LEU A 130 -3.44 7.60 -33.66
C LEU A 130 -4.41 7.48 -34.85
N PHE A 131 -5.18 6.40 -34.93
CA PHE A 131 -6.11 6.17 -36.04
C PHE A 131 -7.29 7.15 -36.04
N ASN A 132 -7.84 7.50 -34.88
CA ASN A 132 -8.83 8.58 -34.79
C ASN A 132 -8.21 9.95 -35.09
N THR A 133 -6.96 10.21 -34.69
CA THR A 133 -6.25 11.45 -35.02
C THR A 133 -5.99 11.58 -36.53
N PHE A 134 -5.59 10.49 -37.19
CA PHE A 134 -5.44 10.45 -38.64
C PHE A 134 -6.77 10.68 -39.36
N SER A 135 -7.85 10.07 -38.86
CA SER A 135 -9.19 10.26 -39.40
C SER A 135 -9.66 11.71 -39.26
N LEU A 136 -9.37 12.36 -38.12
CA LEU A 136 -9.63 13.77 -37.90
C LEU A 136 -8.83 14.66 -38.86
N GLY A 137 -7.54 14.39 -39.03
CA GLY A 137 -6.68 15.10 -39.99
C GLY A 137 -7.18 14.97 -41.43
N PHE A 138 -7.56 13.76 -41.84
CA PHE A 138 -8.12 13.49 -43.17
C PHE A 138 -9.45 14.22 -43.39
N ALA A 139 -10.35 14.21 -42.39
CA ALA A 139 -11.61 14.93 -42.46
C ALA A 139 -11.42 16.45 -42.55
N LEU A 140 -10.47 17.03 -41.78
CA LEU A 140 -10.17 18.46 -41.83
C LEU A 140 -9.52 18.89 -43.16
N LEU A 141 -8.69 18.06 -43.78
CA LEU A 141 -8.06 18.32 -45.08
C LEU A 141 -9.06 18.22 -46.25
N THR A 142 -10.01 17.29 -46.17
CA THR A 142 -11.01 17.06 -47.23
C THR A 142 -12.26 17.93 -47.09
N ALA A 143 -12.53 18.47 -45.89
CA ALA A 143 -13.69 19.30 -45.61
C ALA A 143 -13.88 20.51 -46.55
N PRO A 144 -12.85 21.32 -46.87
CA PRO A 144 -13.00 22.46 -47.77
C PRO A 144 -13.41 22.04 -49.19
N PHE A 145 -12.85 20.93 -49.69
CA PHE A 145 -13.15 20.39 -51.01
C PHE A 145 -14.56 19.81 -51.07
N LEU A 146 -14.95 19.04 -50.05
CA LEU A 146 -16.28 18.42 -49.97
C LEU A 146 -17.39 19.47 -49.82
N VAL A 147 -17.17 20.50 -48.98
CA VAL A 147 -18.10 21.61 -48.81
C VAL A 147 -18.21 22.41 -50.11
N SER A 148 -17.09 22.72 -50.77
CA SER A 148 -17.09 23.43 -52.06
C SER A 148 -17.79 22.65 -53.18
N PHE A 149 -17.65 21.33 -53.21
CA PHE A 149 -18.31 20.45 -54.18
C PHE A 149 -19.83 20.36 -53.93
N LEU A 150 -20.25 20.26 -52.66
CA LEU A 150 -21.66 20.18 -52.29
C LEU A 150 -22.38 21.53 -52.38
N SER A 151 -21.69 22.65 -52.13
CA SER A 151 -22.23 24.00 -52.26
C SER A 151 -22.48 24.44 -53.69
N ALA A 152 -21.90 23.76 -54.68
CA ALA A 152 -22.06 24.09 -56.10
C ALA A 152 -23.44 23.68 -56.68
N SER A 153 -24.26 22.91 -55.95
CA SER A 153 -25.49 22.33 -56.53
C SER A 153 -26.79 22.50 -55.73
N ASP A 154 -26.78 22.91 -54.45
CA ASP A 154 -27.98 23.21 -53.64
C ASP A 154 -27.56 23.73 -52.25
N SER A 155 -28.24 24.75 -51.70
CA SER A 155 -27.99 25.23 -50.32
C SER A 155 -28.31 24.16 -49.27
N THR A 156 -29.25 23.26 -49.57
CA THR A 156 -29.64 22.16 -48.68
C THR A 156 -28.54 21.09 -48.60
N LYS A 157 -27.85 20.81 -49.71
CA LYS A 157 -26.74 19.84 -49.77
C LYS A 157 -25.51 20.34 -49.01
N ALA A 158 -25.26 21.65 -49.01
CA ALA A 158 -24.17 22.25 -48.25
C ALA A 158 -24.36 22.08 -46.74
N ILE A 159 -25.59 22.27 -46.23
CA ILE A 159 -25.93 22.10 -44.80
C ILE A 159 -25.74 20.63 -44.37
N VAL A 160 -26.21 19.68 -45.19
CA VAL A 160 -26.04 18.24 -44.91
C VAL A 160 -24.56 17.83 -44.95
N GLY A 161 -23.79 18.33 -45.91
CA GLY A 161 -22.35 18.10 -45.99
C GLY A 161 -21.60 18.61 -44.76
N GLN A 162 -21.90 19.83 -44.33
CA GLN A 162 -21.31 20.43 -43.14
C GLN A 162 -21.69 19.68 -41.86
N PHE A 163 -22.94 19.21 -41.76
CA PHE A 163 -23.41 18.37 -40.65
C PHE A 163 -22.62 17.06 -40.55
N LEU A 164 -22.44 16.33 -41.66
CA LEU A 164 -21.73 15.05 -41.67
C LEU A 164 -20.25 15.22 -41.25
N ILE A 165 -19.60 16.30 -41.70
CA ILE A 165 -18.23 16.62 -41.32
C ILE A 165 -18.14 16.94 -39.83
N GLN A 166 -19.03 17.80 -39.31
CA GLN A 166 -19.04 18.18 -37.89
C GLN A 166 -19.36 16.98 -36.98
N ALA A 167 -20.31 16.13 -37.38
CA ALA A 167 -20.63 14.89 -36.67
C ALA A 167 -19.43 13.94 -36.65
N PHE A 168 -18.71 13.79 -37.76
CA PHE A 168 -17.53 12.94 -37.84
C PHE A 168 -16.36 13.45 -37.01
N VAL A 169 -16.10 14.77 -37.06
CA VAL A 169 -15.10 15.45 -36.22
C VAL A 169 -15.44 15.29 -34.74
N GLY A 170 -16.70 15.57 -34.37
CA GLY A 170 -17.20 15.45 -33.00
C GLY A 170 -17.09 14.03 -32.45
N ALA A 171 -17.49 13.03 -33.24
CA ALA A 171 -17.40 11.62 -32.85
C ALA A 171 -15.95 11.17 -32.62
N ASN A 172 -15.02 11.51 -33.52
CA ASN A 172 -13.60 11.14 -33.37
C ASN A 172 -12.93 11.86 -32.19
N LEU A 173 -13.22 13.16 -31.98
CA LEU A 173 -12.74 13.90 -30.81
C LEU A 173 -13.27 13.31 -29.51
N LEU A 174 -14.54 12.95 -29.47
CA LEU A 174 -15.16 12.33 -28.30
C LEU A 174 -14.52 10.98 -27.97
N VAL A 175 -14.23 10.16 -28.98
CA VAL A 175 -13.51 8.90 -28.82
C VAL A 175 -12.09 9.15 -28.28
N ILE A 176 -11.33 10.06 -28.87
CA ILE A 176 -9.96 10.42 -28.40
C ILE A 176 -9.97 10.89 -26.94
N ILE A 177 -10.92 11.75 -26.56
CA ILE A 177 -11.04 12.26 -25.18
C ILE A 177 -11.46 11.13 -24.22
N SER A 178 -12.22 10.15 -24.71
CA SER A 178 -12.64 8.99 -23.93
C SER A 178 -11.57 7.91 -23.76
N SER A 179 -10.50 7.92 -24.56
CA SER A 179 -9.36 6.99 -24.53
C SER A 179 -8.37 7.24 -23.38
N LEU A 180 -8.88 7.61 -22.20
CA LEU A 180 -8.05 7.90 -21.03
C LEU A 180 -7.23 6.67 -20.60
N SER A 181 -7.79 5.47 -20.76
CA SER A 181 -7.09 4.19 -20.55
C SER A 181 -5.88 4.03 -21.46
N ASP A 182 -5.98 4.44 -22.72
CA ASP A 182 -4.91 4.36 -23.69
C ASP A 182 -3.82 5.36 -23.37
N VAL A 183 -4.18 6.61 -23.07
CA VAL A 183 -3.21 7.62 -22.59
C VAL A 183 -2.47 7.13 -21.34
N ILE A 184 -3.18 6.51 -20.40
CA ILE A 184 -2.56 5.91 -19.20
C ILE A 184 -1.62 4.76 -19.59
N ALA A 185 -2.01 3.87 -20.50
CA ALA A 185 -1.18 2.76 -20.94
C ALA A 185 0.06 3.21 -21.73
N VAL A 186 -0.06 4.29 -22.53
CA VAL A 186 1.05 4.97 -23.21
C VAL A 186 2.04 5.59 -22.23
N ILE A 187 1.55 6.10 -21.09
CA ILE A 187 2.38 6.72 -20.06
C ILE A 187 3.04 5.68 -19.13
N THR A 188 2.32 4.61 -18.78
CA THR A 188 2.72 3.70 -17.69
C THR A 188 3.50 2.48 -18.18
N GLY A 189 3.03 1.78 -19.22
CA GLY A 189 3.70 0.62 -19.78
C GLY A 189 3.97 -0.58 -18.84
N GLU A 190 3.32 -0.78 -17.69
CA GLU A 190 3.71 -1.85 -16.73
C GLU A 190 2.57 -2.46 -15.88
N ALA A 191 2.78 -3.69 -15.36
CA ALA A 191 2.20 -4.27 -14.10
C ALA A 191 2.85 -5.66 -13.71
N THR A 192 3.10 -6.02 -12.41
CA THR A 192 3.29 -7.42 -11.82
C THR A 192 3.55 -7.62 -10.26
N CYS A 193 2.55 -8.15 -9.48
CA CYS A 193 2.27 -8.59 -8.01
C CYS A 193 2.91 -8.08 -6.63
N PHE A 194 2.13 -7.94 -5.50
CA PHE A 194 2.53 -7.64 -4.03
C PHE A 194 1.42 -7.48 -2.87
N ASN A 195 0.99 -8.52 -2.12
CA ASN A 195 0.35 -8.67 -0.75
C ASN A 195 -0.62 -7.67 0.03
N CYS A 196 -1.35 -8.19 1.07
CA CYS A 196 -2.59 -7.64 1.70
C CYS A 196 -2.71 -7.71 3.26
N GLY A 197 -3.89 -7.54 3.91
CA GLY A 197 -4.08 -7.63 5.39
C GLY A 197 -5.52 -7.95 5.88
N ASN A 198 -5.65 -8.95 6.77
CA ASN A 198 -6.93 -9.44 7.32
C ASN A 198 -7.35 -8.73 8.62
N PHE A 199 -8.66 -8.55 8.83
CA PHE A 199 -9.23 -8.23 10.14
C PHE A 199 -10.72 -8.58 10.25
N GLY A 200 -11.25 -8.77 11.46
CA GLY A 200 -12.64 -9.19 11.64
C GLY A 200 -13.15 -9.18 13.08
N PHE A 201 -14.43 -9.51 13.20
CA PHE A 201 -15.21 -9.54 14.42
C PHE A 201 -16.03 -10.84 14.48
N LEU A 202 -16.06 -11.48 15.64
CA LEU A 202 -16.97 -12.56 15.97
C LEU A 202 -17.47 -12.35 17.39
N GLY A 203 -18.77 -12.34 17.62
CA GLY A 203 -19.28 -12.19 18.98
C GLY A 203 -20.75 -12.49 19.09
N LYS A 204 -21.23 -12.63 20.31
CA LYS A 204 -22.65 -12.82 20.58
C LYS A 204 -23.45 -11.60 20.12
N ARG A 205 -24.63 -11.85 19.55
CA ARG A 205 -25.59 -10.76 19.30
C ARG A 205 -26.20 -10.32 20.63
N LEU A 206 -26.08 -9.03 20.94
CA LEU A 206 -26.60 -8.46 22.18
C LEU A 206 -28.04 -7.96 21.96
N PRO A 207 -28.88 -7.90 23.01
CA PRO A 207 -30.24 -7.36 22.89
C PRO A 207 -30.29 -5.93 22.32
N GLN A 208 -29.29 -5.09 22.62
CA GLN A 208 -29.18 -3.73 22.12
C GLN A 208 -28.76 -3.62 20.64
N ASP A 209 -28.33 -4.71 20.00
CA ASP A 209 -27.85 -4.70 18.60
C ASP A 209 -29.00 -4.56 17.59
N GLY A 210 -30.25 -4.76 18.01
CA GLY A 210 -31.43 -4.65 17.16
C GLY A 210 -31.48 -5.67 16.02
N SER A 211 -32.18 -5.33 14.94
CA SER A 211 -32.41 -6.20 13.78
C SER A 211 -31.45 -5.96 12.60
N GLU A 212 -30.51 -5.03 12.74
CA GLU A 212 -29.57 -4.71 11.66
C GLU A 212 -28.61 -5.88 11.42
N LEU A 213 -28.22 -6.11 10.16
CA LEU A 213 -27.28 -7.19 9.81
C LEU A 213 -25.91 -7.01 10.49
N LEU A 214 -25.46 -5.76 10.60
CA LEU A 214 -24.22 -5.37 11.26
C LEU A 214 -24.50 -4.25 12.28
N PRO A 215 -24.37 -4.49 13.60
CA PRO A 215 -24.72 -3.50 14.61
C PRO A 215 -23.74 -2.32 14.67
N ALA A 216 -24.21 -1.16 15.17
CA ALA A 216 -23.41 0.06 15.28
C ALA A 216 -22.08 -0.13 16.03
N ARG A 217 -22.08 -0.88 17.15
CA ARG A 217 -20.84 -1.17 17.90
C ARG A 217 -19.79 -1.90 17.05
N VAL A 218 -20.22 -2.76 16.13
CA VAL A 218 -19.33 -3.52 15.26
C VAL A 218 -18.82 -2.64 14.11
N ILE A 219 -19.62 -1.68 13.65
CA ILE A 219 -19.19 -0.65 12.69
C ILE A 219 -18.10 0.23 13.30
N ASP A 220 -18.22 0.61 14.58
CA ASP A 220 -17.19 1.39 15.28
C ASP A 220 -15.89 0.60 15.45
N ILE A 221 -15.97 -0.69 15.78
CA ILE A 221 -14.83 -1.61 15.80
C ILE A 221 -14.20 -1.71 14.40
N PHE A 222 -15.00 -1.92 13.36
CA PHE A 222 -14.51 -1.95 11.97
C PHE A 222 -13.77 -0.65 11.60
N ASN A 223 -14.32 0.51 11.94
CA ASN A 223 -13.70 1.80 11.65
C ASN A 223 -12.36 1.95 12.40
N THR A 224 -12.29 1.49 13.65
CA THR A 224 -11.08 1.54 14.48
C THR A 224 -10.00 0.62 13.91
N MET A 225 -10.34 -0.65 13.65
CA MET A 225 -9.41 -1.63 13.08
C MET A 225 -8.98 -1.28 11.66
N GLY A 226 -9.92 -0.77 10.84
CA GLY A 226 -9.67 -0.33 9.48
C GLY A 226 -8.63 0.79 9.43
N ARG A 227 -8.72 1.78 10.32
CA ARG A 227 -7.73 2.88 10.41
C ARG A 227 -6.31 2.38 10.67
N GLU A 228 -6.15 1.43 11.60
CA GLU A 228 -4.84 0.82 11.88
C GLU A 228 -4.34 -0.01 10.69
N THR A 229 -5.25 -0.73 10.05
CA THR A 229 -4.94 -1.59 8.90
C THR A 229 -4.55 -0.78 7.64
N GLU A 230 -5.09 0.44 7.47
CA GLU A 230 -4.74 1.37 6.37
C GLU A 230 -3.25 1.76 6.37
N LEU A 231 -2.54 1.66 7.50
CA LEU A 231 -1.12 2.05 7.61
C LEU A 231 -0.19 1.18 6.73
N ARG A 232 -0.64 -0.02 6.40
CA ARG A 232 0.07 -0.95 5.50
C ARG A 232 -0.31 -0.76 4.03
N GLY A 233 -1.37 0.01 3.75
CA GLY A 233 -1.86 0.35 2.41
C GLY A 233 -3.39 0.27 2.31
N GLU A 234 -3.95 0.73 1.18
CA GLU A 234 -5.41 0.70 0.97
C GLU A 234 -5.81 0.89 -0.51
N GLN A 235 -5.40 -0.05 -1.38
CA GLN A 235 -5.78 0.01 -2.79
C GLN A 235 -7.19 -0.51 -3.06
N ALA A 236 -7.60 -1.54 -2.33
CA ALA A 236 -8.92 -2.14 -2.46
C ALA A 236 -9.28 -2.83 -1.15
N GLY A 237 -10.57 -3.09 -0.93
CA GLY A 237 -11.01 -3.78 0.27
C GLY A 237 -12.34 -4.46 0.06
N GLY A 238 -12.61 -5.45 0.90
CA GLY A 238 -13.92 -6.08 0.94
C GLY A 238 -14.33 -6.40 2.36
N GLY A 239 -15.65 -6.46 2.54
CA GLY A 239 -16.29 -6.79 3.80
C GLY A 239 -17.46 -7.74 3.56
N VAL A 240 -17.69 -8.65 4.49
CA VAL A 240 -18.80 -9.59 4.46
C VAL A 240 -19.33 -9.88 5.85
N VAL A 241 -20.64 -10.10 5.95
CA VAL A 241 -21.35 -10.56 7.15
C VAL A 241 -22.20 -11.77 6.81
N LEU A 242 -22.41 -12.66 7.78
CA LEU A 242 -23.39 -13.75 7.68
C LEU A 242 -24.81 -13.24 7.97
N ALA A 243 -25.78 -13.70 7.17
CA ALA A 243 -27.20 -13.40 7.33
C ALA A 243 -28.05 -14.65 7.06
N ARG A 244 -29.33 -14.60 7.44
CA ARG A 244 -30.36 -15.55 7.05
C ARG A 244 -31.24 -14.96 5.97
N ASP A 245 -31.45 -15.69 4.88
CA ASP A 245 -32.40 -15.29 3.85
C ASP A 245 -33.86 -15.53 4.29
N ARG A 246 -34.82 -15.31 3.38
CA ARG A 246 -36.26 -15.54 3.65
C ARG A 246 -36.60 -17.02 3.93
N ALA A 247 -35.80 -17.95 3.41
CA ALA A 247 -35.94 -19.38 3.61
C ALA A 247 -35.17 -19.88 4.85
N ALA A 248 -34.69 -18.96 5.69
CA ALA A 248 -33.84 -19.21 6.85
C ALA A 248 -32.51 -19.91 6.51
N GLN A 249 -32.07 -19.85 5.25
CA GLN A 249 -30.78 -20.35 4.81
C GLN A 249 -29.70 -19.32 5.09
N ILE A 250 -28.51 -19.81 5.44
CA ILE A 250 -27.36 -18.95 5.73
C ILE A 250 -26.75 -18.45 4.43
N GLU A 251 -26.51 -17.15 4.36
CA GLU A 251 -25.91 -16.49 3.21
C GLU A 251 -24.87 -15.44 3.61
N PHE A 252 -24.06 -15.04 2.63
CA PHE A 252 -23.07 -13.98 2.78
C PHE A 252 -23.58 -12.68 2.16
N VAL A 253 -23.61 -11.61 2.94
CA VAL A 253 -23.90 -10.25 2.45
C VAL A 253 -22.61 -9.44 2.52
N GLY A 254 -22.14 -8.91 1.39
CA GLY A 254 -20.84 -8.24 1.34
C GLY A 254 -20.65 -7.31 0.16
N ALA A 255 -19.64 -6.45 0.25
CA ALA A 255 -19.25 -5.53 -0.80
C ALA A 255 -17.73 -5.54 -0.98
N LYS A 256 -17.29 -5.26 -2.22
CA LYS A 256 -15.89 -5.11 -2.59
C LYS A 256 -15.71 -3.78 -3.31
N VAL A 257 -14.66 -3.04 -2.98
CA VAL A 257 -14.36 -1.74 -3.56
C VAL A 257 -12.90 -1.64 -3.98
N VAL A 258 -12.66 -0.93 -5.09
CA VAL A 258 -11.32 -0.45 -5.47
C VAL A 258 -11.26 1.03 -5.10
N ASN A 259 -10.30 1.39 -4.27
CA ASN A 259 -10.17 2.72 -3.74
C ASN A 259 -9.72 3.71 -4.83
N TRP A 260 -10.25 4.93 -4.77
CA TRP A 260 -9.83 5.99 -5.68
C TRP A 260 -8.67 6.77 -5.08
N LYS A 261 -7.84 7.37 -5.94
CA LYS A 261 -6.58 8.05 -5.56
C LYS A 261 -6.66 8.98 -4.33
N ARG A 262 -7.82 9.60 -4.05
CA ARG A 262 -7.99 10.59 -2.96
C ARG A 262 -9.11 10.25 -1.98
N GLN A 263 -9.63 9.03 -2.00
CA GLN A 263 -10.65 8.56 -1.07
C GLN A 263 -10.02 7.82 0.12
N ASN A 264 -10.77 7.67 1.21
CA ASN A 264 -10.39 6.82 2.34
C ASN A 264 -11.11 5.48 2.18
N LEU A 265 -10.35 4.39 2.14
CA LEU A 265 -10.89 3.06 1.87
C LEU A 265 -11.86 2.60 2.97
N THR A 266 -11.55 2.83 4.25
CA THR A 266 -12.41 2.41 5.36
C THR A 266 -13.82 2.99 5.22
N HIS A 267 -13.92 4.31 5.04
CA HIS A 267 -15.20 5.00 4.85
C HIS A 267 -15.88 4.63 3.55
N PHE A 268 -15.12 4.48 2.46
CA PHE A 268 -15.70 4.13 1.16
C PHE A 268 -16.25 2.70 1.12
N LEU A 269 -15.51 1.74 1.72
CA LEU A 269 -15.96 0.36 1.87
C LEU A 269 -17.22 0.29 2.70
N GLU A 270 -17.28 0.99 3.84
CA GLU A 270 -18.48 0.96 4.68
C GLU A 270 -19.68 1.62 4.00
N ALA A 271 -19.49 2.71 3.25
CA ALA A 271 -20.58 3.31 2.48
C ALA A 271 -21.15 2.34 1.41
N ALA A 272 -20.27 1.60 0.72
CA ALA A 272 -20.68 0.57 -0.22
C ALA A 272 -21.34 -0.62 0.49
N PHE A 273 -20.77 -1.07 1.60
CA PHE A 273 -21.24 -2.22 2.36
C PHE A 273 -22.59 -1.95 3.03
N ALA A 274 -22.79 -0.78 3.63
CA ALA A 274 -24.07 -0.35 4.17
C ALA A 274 -25.18 -0.34 3.10
N THR A 275 -24.86 0.08 1.88
CA THR A 275 -25.79 0.03 0.76
C THR A 275 -26.20 -1.40 0.40
N GLU A 276 -25.26 -2.34 0.38
CA GLU A 276 -25.56 -3.75 0.12
C GLU A 276 -26.33 -4.41 1.27
N ARG A 277 -25.99 -4.10 2.54
CA ARG A 277 -26.76 -4.59 3.71
C ARG A 277 -28.21 -4.09 3.69
N TYR A 278 -28.43 -2.83 3.31
CA TYR A 278 -29.78 -2.28 3.15
C TYR A 278 -30.56 -3.01 2.06
N ARG A 279 -29.94 -3.24 0.89
CA ARG A 279 -30.57 -4.00 -0.21
C ARG A 279 -30.91 -5.42 0.20
N ALA A 280 -29.99 -6.13 0.86
CA ALA A 280 -30.21 -7.48 1.40
C ALA A 280 -31.41 -7.50 2.35
N THR A 281 -31.48 -6.53 3.27
CA THR A 281 -32.60 -6.41 4.22
C THR A 281 -33.93 -6.16 3.49
N CYS A 282 -33.95 -5.31 2.46
CA CYS A 282 -35.15 -5.08 1.64
C CYS A 282 -35.62 -6.35 0.90
N VAL A 283 -34.70 -7.22 0.47
CA VAL A 283 -35.03 -8.52 -0.13
C VAL A 283 -35.29 -9.60 0.93
N GLY A 284 -35.28 -9.26 2.21
CA GLY A 284 -35.73 -10.10 3.32
C GLY A 284 -34.63 -10.84 4.07
N ALA A 285 -33.35 -10.48 3.86
CA ALA A 285 -32.26 -10.96 4.71
C ALA A 285 -32.43 -10.45 6.14
N LYS A 286 -32.17 -11.32 7.11
CA LYS A 286 -32.22 -11.05 8.54
C LYS A 286 -30.88 -11.40 9.17
N ALA A 287 -30.60 -10.79 10.30
CA ALA A 287 -29.41 -11.14 11.04
C ALA A 287 -29.50 -12.52 11.70
N LEU A 288 -28.36 -13.10 12.05
CA LEU A 288 -28.31 -14.29 12.91
C LEU A 288 -28.67 -13.92 14.34
N ASP A 289 -29.45 -14.77 15.01
CA ASP A 289 -29.91 -14.53 16.38
C ASP A 289 -28.79 -14.78 17.42
N SER A 290 -27.88 -15.70 17.14
CA SER A 290 -26.88 -16.20 18.08
C SER A 290 -25.56 -15.44 18.05
N ALA A 291 -25.16 -14.89 16.89
CA ALA A 291 -23.85 -14.29 16.70
C ALA A 291 -23.85 -13.18 15.63
N VAL A 292 -22.77 -12.39 15.62
CA VAL A 292 -22.42 -11.47 14.55
C VAL A 292 -21.02 -11.86 14.06
N VAL A 293 -20.90 -12.14 12.77
CA VAL A 293 -19.63 -12.54 12.11
C VAL A 293 -19.32 -11.53 11.02
N GLY A 294 -18.33 -10.68 11.25
CA GLY A 294 -17.84 -9.68 10.29
C GLY A 294 -16.43 -10.03 9.84
N VAL A 295 -16.22 -10.15 8.53
CA VAL A 295 -14.90 -10.44 7.95
C VAL A 295 -14.54 -9.35 6.95
N TRP A 296 -13.41 -8.70 7.19
CA TRP A 296 -12.88 -7.66 6.32
C TRP A 296 -11.45 -7.94 5.92
N HIS A 297 -11.07 -7.29 4.84
CA HIS A 297 -9.73 -7.42 4.33
C HIS A 297 -9.36 -6.22 3.46
N TYR A 298 -8.19 -5.64 3.71
CA TYR A 298 -7.61 -4.61 2.87
C TYR A 298 -6.50 -5.18 2.00
N ARG A 299 -6.63 -4.96 0.70
CA ARG A 299 -5.61 -5.26 -0.29
C ARG A 299 -4.70 -4.03 -0.43
N TYR A 300 -3.41 -4.24 -0.20
CA TYR A 300 -2.41 -3.19 -0.30
C TYR A 300 -1.91 -3.07 -1.73
N ALA A 301 -0.85 -2.27 -1.91
CA ALA A 301 -0.22 -2.08 -3.20
C ALA A 301 0.41 -3.36 -3.73
N THR A 302 -0.46 -4.19 -4.31
CA THR A 302 -0.11 -5.38 -5.06
C THR A 302 0.16 -4.98 -6.47
N SER A 303 1.03 -5.73 -7.10
CA SER A 303 1.42 -5.39 -8.44
C SER A 303 0.61 -6.12 -9.53
N SER A 304 -0.43 -6.87 -9.15
CA SER A 304 -1.60 -6.98 -10.03
C SER A 304 -2.47 -5.73 -9.82
N PRO A 305 -3.07 -5.15 -10.89
CA PRO A 305 -3.94 -3.99 -10.73
C PRO A 305 -5.07 -4.28 -9.73
N PRO A 306 -5.48 -3.30 -8.90
CA PRO A 306 -6.64 -3.48 -8.06
C PRO A 306 -7.87 -3.62 -8.95
N ALA A 307 -8.57 -4.74 -8.79
CA ALA A 307 -9.81 -5.03 -9.50
C ALA A 307 -10.78 -5.66 -8.50
N ILE A 308 -12.07 -5.36 -8.64
CA ILE A 308 -13.12 -5.89 -7.75
C ILE A 308 -13.06 -7.42 -7.68
N LEU A 309 -12.86 -8.08 -8.83
CA LEU A 309 -12.77 -9.54 -8.93
C LEU A 309 -11.54 -10.11 -8.19
N GLU A 310 -10.43 -9.38 -8.21
CA GLU A 310 -9.17 -9.72 -7.54
C GLU A 310 -9.10 -9.14 -6.11
N THR A 311 -10.23 -8.67 -5.57
CA THR A 311 -10.32 -8.14 -4.21
C THR A 311 -10.99 -9.17 -3.32
N HIS A 312 -10.49 -9.30 -2.10
CA HIS A 312 -11.05 -10.18 -1.08
C HIS A 312 -12.47 -9.78 -0.67
N TRP A 313 -13.22 -10.67 -0.04
CA TRP A 313 -12.99 -12.11 0.14
C TRP A 313 -12.92 -12.87 -1.20
N HIS A 314 -12.38 -14.08 -1.23
CA HIS A 314 -12.41 -14.93 -2.41
C HIS A 314 -13.34 -16.13 -2.24
N GLU A 315 -13.91 -16.55 -3.37
CA GLU A 315 -14.70 -17.76 -3.55
C GLU A 315 -14.26 -18.42 -4.85
N TRP A 316 -14.39 -19.73 -4.94
CA TRP A 316 -14.21 -20.45 -6.20
C TRP A 316 -15.55 -20.93 -6.74
N MET A 317 -16.24 -21.77 -5.97
CA MET A 317 -17.60 -22.17 -6.29
C MET A 317 -18.59 -21.11 -5.80
N PRO A 318 -19.54 -20.68 -6.64
CA PRO A 318 -20.62 -19.80 -6.18
C PRO A 318 -21.47 -20.52 -5.11
N ALA A 319 -22.22 -19.73 -4.35
CA ALA A 319 -23.23 -20.25 -3.43
C ALA A 319 -24.16 -21.24 -4.15
N ARG A 320 -24.32 -22.43 -3.58
CA ARG A 320 -25.04 -23.55 -4.19
C ARG A 320 -25.80 -24.33 -3.14
N TYR A 321 -26.94 -24.90 -3.53
CA TYR A 321 -27.66 -25.82 -2.66
C TYR A 321 -27.10 -27.23 -2.77
N ALA A 322 -26.71 -27.81 -1.64
CA ALA A 322 -26.25 -29.20 -1.54
C ALA A 322 -27.03 -29.95 -0.46
N ASP A 323 -27.10 -31.27 -0.60
CA ASP A 323 -27.67 -32.15 0.40
C ASP A 323 -26.62 -32.37 1.50
N VAL A 324 -26.97 -32.00 2.73
CA VAL A 324 -26.05 -31.99 3.88
C VAL A 324 -26.65 -32.79 5.02
N TRP A 325 -25.91 -33.82 5.42
CA TRP A 325 -26.16 -34.56 6.63
C TRP A 325 -25.52 -33.87 7.83
N SER A 326 -26.28 -33.72 8.91
CA SER A 326 -25.79 -33.19 10.18
C SER A 326 -26.42 -33.91 11.36
N VAL A 327 -25.88 -33.73 12.56
CA VAL A 327 -26.47 -34.26 13.80
C VAL A 327 -26.95 -33.07 14.62
N GLU A 328 -28.24 -33.05 14.92
CA GLU A 328 -28.87 -32.02 15.73
C GLU A 328 -29.76 -32.69 16.77
N GLN A 329 -29.65 -32.26 18.04
CA GLN A 329 -30.40 -32.84 19.17
C GLN A 329 -30.26 -34.38 19.27
N GLY A 330 -29.07 -34.89 18.92
CA GLY A 330 -28.75 -36.31 18.93
C GLY A 330 -29.46 -37.17 17.88
N ARG A 331 -29.92 -36.55 16.79
CA ARG A 331 -30.50 -37.26 15.64
C ARG A 331 -29.86 -36.79 14.35
N TRP A 332 -29.77 -37.68 13.38
CA TRP A 332 -29.41 -37.31 12.02
C TRP A 332 -30.48 -36.43 11.41
N GLN A 333 -30.04 -35.35 10.78
CA GLN A 333 -30.86 -34.49 9.96
C GLN A 333 -30.30 -34.44 8.54
N TYR A 334 -31.20 -34.48 7.58
CA TYR A 334 -30.91 -34.35 6.17
C TYR A 334 -31.58 -33.07 5.67
N ASP A 335 -30.78 -32.08 5.31
CA ASP A 335 -31.28 -30.81 4.82
C ASP A 335 -30.57 -30.39 3.55
N ARG A 336 -31.32 -29.71 2.70
CA ARG A 336 -30.75 -29.02 1.54
C ARG A 336 -30.27 -27.63 1.98
N LYS A 337 -28.98 -27.51 2.29
CA LYS A 337 -28.38 -26.27 2.81
C LYS A 337 -27.71 -25.45 1.70
N ASN A 338 -27.72 -24.12 1.84
CA ASN A 338 -26.89 -23.25 1.02
C ASN A 338 -25.42 -23.39 1.43
N VAL A 339 -24.58 -23.93 0.56
CA VAL A 339 -23.15 -24.15 0.77
C VAL A 339 -22.35 -23.09 0.04
N SER A 340 -21.61 -22.31 0.82
CA SER A 340 -20.66 -21.33 0.32
C SER A 340 -19.50 -21.19 1.30
N HIS A 341 -18.31 -21.02 0.75
CA HIS A 341 -17.09 -20.78 1.51
C HIS A 341 -16.47 -19.46 1.07
N ARG A 342 -15.92 -18.74 2.05
CA ARG A 342 -15.27 -17.45 1.86
C ARG A 342 -13.92 -17.50 2.54
N ILE A 343 -12.92 -17.01 1.84
CA ILE A 343 -11.61 -16.81 2.45
C ILE A 343 -11.14 -15.37 2.35
N THR A 344 -10.38 -14.96 3.35
CA THR A 344 -9.45 -13.83 3.21
C THR A 344 -8.04 -14.33 3.46
N HIS A 345 -7.08 -13.79 2.72
CA HIS A 345 -5.69 -14.24 2.77
C HIS A 345 -4.77 -13.03 2.71
N ASN A 346 -3.68 -13.10 3.46
CA ASN A 346 -2.58 -12.15 3.36
C ASN A 346 -1.31 -12.94 3.10
N GLY A 347 -0.48 -12.55 2.13
CA GLY A 347 0.81 -13.16 1.83
C GLY A 347 0.81 -13.90 0.51
N ASP A 348 1.82 -14.72 0.27
CA ASP A 348 1.98 -15.45 -0.98
C ASP A 348 1.75 -16.94 -0.75
N PHE A 349 0.83 -17.53 -1.50
CA PHE A 349 0.69 -18.97 -1.63
C PHE A 349 1.43 -19.40 -2.90
N ASP A 350 2.43 -20.28 -2.79
CA ASP A 350 3.24 -20.70 -3.94
C ASP A 350 2.64 -21.92 -4.66
N GLY A 351 1.87 -22.71 -3.93
CA GLY A 351 1.15 -23.89 -4.42
C GLY A 351 0.99 -24.96 -3.34
N TRP A 352 0.69 -26.19 -3.76
CA TRP A 352 0.26 -27.25 -2.86
C TRP A 352 0.86 -28.61 -3.20
N MET A 353 1.23 -29.38 -2.17
CA MET A 353 1.74 -30.74 -2.33
C MET A 353 0.61 -31.72 -2.65
N LEU A 354 0.66 -32.28 -3.84
CA LEU A 354 -0.31 -33.25 -4.36
C LEU A 354 0.45 -34.30 -5.19
N PHE A 355 0.03 -35.56 -5.11
CA PHE A 355 0.65 -36.69 -5.83
C PHE A 355 2.17 -36.84 -5.60
N GLY A 356 2.64 -36.56 -4.38
CA GLY A 356 4.07 -36.64 -4.03
C GLY A 356 4.94 -35.53 -4.60
N GLY A 357 4.36 -34.55 -5.30
CA GLY A 357 5.04 -33.41 -5.89
C GLY A 357 4.42 -32.07 -5.49
N MET A 358 5.16 -30.99 -5.71
CA MET A 358 4.68 -29.63 -5.53
C MET A 358 3.97 -29.17 -6.81
N ILE A 359 2.69 -28.77 -6.71
CA ILE A 359 1.93 -28.23 -7.83
C ILE A 359 1.84 -26.71 -7.70
N GLU A 360 2.42 -25.99 -8.66
CA GLU A 360 2.39 -24.53 -8.72
C GLU A 360 0.99 -23.98 -8.99
N ASN A 361 0.73 -22.76 -8.52
CA ASN A 361 -0.57 -22.09 -8.61
C ASN A 361 -1.25 -22.12 -9.98
N ALA A 362 -0.49 -21.97 -11.06
CA ALA A 362 -1.05 -21.94 -12.41
C ALA A 362 -1.67 -23.30 -12.79
N HIS A 363 -0.93 -24.38 -12.57
CA HIS A 363 -1.41 -25.74 -12.82
C HIS A 363 -2.48 -26.15 -11.82
N LEU A 364 -2.33 -25.75 -10.54
CA LEU A 364 -3.33 -26.01 -9.51
C LEU A 364 -4.68 -25.39 -9.88
N GLY A 365 -4.68 -24.14 -10.38
CA GLY A 365 -5.89 -23.48 -10.84
C GLY A 365 -6.58 -24.20 -11.99
N LEU A 366 -5.83 -24.66 -12.99
CA LEU A 366 -6.39 -25.44 -14.11
C LEU A 366 -6.96 -26.78 -13.63
N TRP A 367 -6.27 -27.45 -12.71
CA TRP A 367 -6.71 -28.72 -12.15
C TRP A 367 -8.00 -28.55 -11.32
N LEU A 368 -8.09 -27.52 -10.49
CA LEU A 368 -9.29 -27.18 -9.73
C LEU A 368 -10.50 -26.90 -10.64
N GLU A 369 -10.30 -26.26 -11.80
CA GLU A 369 -11.40 -26.03 -12.77
C GLU A 369 -12.03 -27.36 -13.24
N ARG A 370 -11.20 -28.40 -13.40
CA ARG A 370 -11.65 -29.74 -13.83
C ARG A 370 -12.34 -30.49 -12.70
N VAL A 371 -11.71 -30.54 -11.53
CA VAL A 371 -12.17 -31.32 -10.37
C VAL A 371 -13.43 -30.72 -9.75
N LEU A 372 -13.53 -29.40 -9.64
CA LEU A 372 -14.70 -28.71 -9.10
C LEU A 372 -15.76 -28.39 -10.16
N HIS A 373 -15.48 -28.68 -11.43
CA HIS A 373 -16.34 -28.36 -12.57
C HIS A 373 -16.79 -26.88 -12.62
N THR A 374 -15.93 -25.99 -12.13
CA THR A 374 -16.23 -24.55 -12.01
C THR A 374 -15.07 -23.76 -12.61
N PRO A 375 -15.31 -22.92 -13.64
CA PRO A 375 -14.27 -22.14 -14.28
C PRO A 375 -13.74 -21.06 -13.33
N ASN A 376 -12.46 -20.72 -13.47
CA ASN A 376 -11.85 -19.65 -12.70
C ASN A 376 -11.49 -18.46 -13.60
N ALA A 377 -12.12 -17.33 -13.33
CA ALA A 377 -11.89 -16.07 -14.04
C ALA A 377 -10.73 -15.25 -13.45
N THR A 378 -10.18 -15.67 -12.29
CA THR A 378 -9.20 -14.91 -11.53
C THR A 378 -7.77 -15.39 -11.76
N ILE A 379 -6.82 -14.46 -11.68
CA ILE A 379 -5.39 -14.73 -11.89
C ILE A 379 -4.69 -15.01 -10.56
N GLY A 380 -5.08 -14.31 -9.48
CA GLY A 380 -4.44 -14.39 -8.16
C GLY A 380 -4.33 -15.79 -7.56
N ASP A 381 -3.50 -15.92 -6.52
CA ASP A 381 -3.25 -17.14 -5.74
C ASP A 381 -4.36 -17.44 -4.73
N SER A 382 -4.94 -16.43 -4.07
CA SER A 382 -6.04 -16.60 -3.11
C SER A 382 -7.24 -17.35 -3.68
N PRO A 383 -7.72 -17.06 -4.91
CA PRO A 383 -8.78 -17.86 -5.50
C PRO A 383 -8.46 -19.36 -5.53
N LYS A 384 -7.21 -19.77 -5.74
CA LYS A 384 -6.83 -21.20 -5.71
C LYS A 384 -6.91 -21.76 -4.30
N LEU A 385 -6.53 -20.98 -3.27
CA LEU A 385 -6.81 -21.34 -1.88
C LEU A 385 -8.32 -21.52 -1.64
N ALA A 386 -9.16 -20.63 -2.19
CA ALA A 386 -10.62 -20.75 -2.06
C ALA A 386 -11.14 -22.03 -2.72
N GLY A 387 -10.62 -22.37 -3.91
CA GLY A 387 -10.93 -23.62 -4.61
C GLY A 387 -10.47 -24.85 -3.85
N MET A 388 -9.28 -24.80 -3.23
CA MET A 388 -8.84 -25.86 -2.32
C MET A 388 -9.80 -26.02 -1.14
N MET A 389 -10.28 -24.93 -0.53
CA MET A 389 -11.28 -25.03 0.54
C MET A 389 -12.62 -25.62 0.05
N ASP A 390 -13.09 -25.25 -1.15
CA ASP A 390 -14.28 -25.87 -1.78
C ASP A 390 -14.10 -27.37 -2.06
N LEU A 391 -12.86 -27.84 -2.28
CA LEU A 391 -12.53 -29.26 -2.46
C LEU A 391 -12.41 -30.00 -1.13
N LEU A 392 -11.84 -29.36 -0.11
CA LEU A 392 -11.47 -29.98 1.16
C LEU A 392 -12.62 -29.95 2.19
N ILE A 393 -13.55 -29.00 2.13
CA ILE A 393 -14.70 -28.96 3.06
C ILE A 393 -15.78 -29.93 2.55
N THR A 394 -15.89 -31.09 3.17
CA THR A 394 -16.77 -32.17 2.69
C THR A 394 -17.70 -32.76 3.75
N GLN A 395 -17.56 -32.36 5.02
CA GLN A 395 -18.34 -32.96 6.11
C GLN A 395 -19.85 -32.93 5.83
N GLY A 396 -20.50 -34.08 5.95
CA GLY A 396 -21.93 -34.26 5.70
C GLY A 396 -22.35 -34.29 4.23
N MET A 397 -21.43 -34.14 3.27
CA MET A 397 -21.71 -34.09 1.84
C MET A 397 -21.04 -35.26 1.10
N TRP A 398 -21.82 -36.23 0.63
CA TRP A 398 -21.28 -37.42 -0.03
C TRP A 398 -20.60 -37.10 -1.36
N ASP A 399 -21.20 -36.24 -2.19
CA ASP A 399 -20.64 -35.87 -3.49
C ASP A 399 -19.26 -35.22 -3.36
N ALA A 400 -19.12 -34.29 -2.41
CA ALA A 400 -17.86 -33.64 -2.09
C ALA A 400 -16.84 -34.64 -1.53
N SER A 401 -17.27 -35.54 -0.65
CA SER A 401 -16.42 -36.55 -0.02
C SER A 401 -15.85 -37.57 -1.01
N PHE A 402 -16.67 -38.06 -1.95
CA PHE A 402 -16.20 -38.94 -3.01
C PHE A 402 -15.27 -38.23 -3.99
N ARG A 403 -15.57 -36.96 -4.33
CA ARG A 403 -14.69 -36.14 -5.16
C ARG A 403 -13.31 -36.03 -4.54
N LEU A 404 -13.24 -35.69 -3.25
CA LEU A 404 -11.97 -35.57 -2.52
C LEU A 404 -11.25 -36.92 -2.43
N ALA A 405 -11.96 -38.00 -2.08
CA ALA A 405 -11.37 -39.34 -1.97
C ALA A 405 -10.72 -39.79 -3.28
N TYR A 406 -11.35 -39.55 -4.43
CA TYR A 406 -10.74 -39.87 -5.72
C TYR A 406 -9.39 -39.16 -5.90
N GLN A 407 -9.31 -37.86 -5.56
CA GLN A 407 -8.07 -37.09 -5.71
C GLN A 407 -6.98 -37.50 -4.71
N LEU A 408 -7.34 -38.04 -3.55
CA LEU A 408 -6.36 -38.40 -2.51
C LEU A 408 -5.77 -39.81 -2.69
N VAL A 409 -6.55 -40.77 -3.20
CA VAL A 409 -6.14 -42.20 -3.20
C VAL A 409 -6.30 -42.93 -4.53
N VAL A 410 -7.02 -42.36 -5.51
CA VAL A 410 -7.20 -43.01 -6.83
C VAL A 410 -6.29 -42.38 -7.88
N ALA A 411 -6.35 -41.05 -8.02
CA ALA A 411 -5.56 -40.30 -8.99
C ALA A 411 -4.06 -40.32 -8.65
N GLU A 412 -3.23 -40.51 -9.67
CA GLU A 412 -1.76 -40.58 -9.49
C GLU A 412 -1.03 -39.31 -9.96
N SER A 413 -1.68 -38.45 -10.76
CA SER A 413 -1.10 -37.18 -11.20
C SER A 413 -2.18 -36.15 -11.59
N ILE A 414 -1.78 -34.88 -11.78
CA ILE A 414 -2.70 -33.85 -12.26
C ILE A 414 -3.07 -34.08 -13.73
N GLU A 415 -2.16 -34.64 -14.54
CA GLU A 415 -2.34 -34.92 -15.97
C GLU A 415 -3.48 -35.91 -16.23
N GLU A 416 -3.80 -36.79 -15.28
CA GLU A 416 -4.94 -37.69 -15.38
C GLU A 416 -6.27 -36.95 -15.50
N ALA A 417 -6.40 -35.72 -14.98
CA ALA A 417 -7.58 -34.88 -15.20
C ALA A 417 -7.62 -34.25 -16.60
N PHE A 418 -6.53 -34.36 -17.35
CA PHE A 418 -6.29 -33.78 -18.67
C PHE A 418 -6.04 -34.84 -19.77
N GLY A 419 -6.47 -36.07 -19.55
CA GLY A 419 -6.29 -37.21 -20.44
C GLY A 419 -4.83 -37.64 -20.60
N GLY A 420 -4.05 -37.54 -19.53
CA GLY A 420 -2.61 -37.85 -19.52
C GLY A 420 -1.73 -36.78 -20.16
N LYS A 421 -2.28 -35.58 -20.45
CA LYS A 421 -1.56 -34.46 -21.06
C LYS A 421 -1.24 -33.38 -20.03
N THR A 422 -0.26 -32.54 -20.35
CA THR A 422 0.07 -31.35 -19.55
C THR A 422 -1.16 -30.45 -19.33
N PRO A 423 -1.36 -29.89 -18.13
CA PRO A 423 -2.51 -29.04 -17.81
C PRO A 423 -2.71 -27.90 -18.81
N ALA A 424 -3.85 -27.92 -19.50
CA ALA A 424 -4.25 -26.86 -20.43
C ALA A 424 -5.79 -26.78 -20.53
N LYS A 425 -6.32 -25.58 -20.81
CA LYS A 425 -7.77 -25.40 -21.02
C LYS A 425 -8.30 -26.19 -22.23
N THR A 426 -7.46 -26.44 -23.23
CA THR A 426 -7.80 -27.20 -24.45
C THR A 426 -7.68 -28.72 -24.30
N ALA A 427 -7.06 -29.21 -23.23
CA ALA A 427 -6.93 -30.65 -22.98
C ALA A 427 -8.30 -31.27 -22.57
N PRO A 428 -8.53 -32.57 -22.85
CA PRO A 428 -9.78 -33.25 -22.51
C PRO A 428 -9.98 -33.26 -20.99
N ASN A 429 -11.23 -33.15 -20.52
CA ASN A 429 -11.54 -33.31 -19.09
C ASN A 429 -11.83 -34.78 -18.78
N THR A 430 -10.93 -35.42 -18.04
CA THR A 430 -11.06 -36.83 -17.62
C THR A 430 -11.17 -36.97 -16.11
N ALA A 431 -11.31 -35.87 -15.37
CA ALA A 431 -11.74 -35.93 -13.98
C ALA A 431 -13.17 -36.52 -13.88
N PRO A 432 -13.51 -37.25 -12.80
CA PRO A 432 -14.86 -37.79 -12.62
C PRO A 432 -15.91 -36.71 -12.82
N SER A 433 -16.87 -36.95 -13.71
CA SER A 433 -17.93 -36.00 -14.03
C SER A 433 -18.93 -35.88 -12.88
N VAL A 434 -19.72 -34.79 -12.89
CA VAL A 434 -20.83 -34.58 -11.95
C VAL A 434 -21.80 -35.77 -11.96
N SER A 435 -22.05 -36.37 -13.14
CA SER A 435 -22.94 -37.53 -13.26
C SER A 435 -22.35 -38.79 -12.62
N GLU A 436 -21.05 -39.03 -12.77
CA GLU A 436 -20.38 -40.18 -12.13
C GLU A 436 -20.35 -40.05 -10.61
N ILE A 437 -20.04 -38.85 -10.09
CA ILE A 437 -20.08 -38.60 -8.65
C ILE A 437 -21.50 -38.82 -8.11
N LYS A 438 -22.54 -38.33 -8.80
CA LYS A 438 -23.94 -38.58 -8.42
C LYS A 438 -24.31 -40.06 -8.43
N ASN A 439 -23.77 -40.84 -9.36
CA ASN A 439 -23.99 -42.29 -9.37
C ASN A 439 -23.39 -42.97 -8.14
N TRP A 440 -22.21 -42.55 -7.67
CA TRP A 440 -21.65 -43.06 -6.42
C TRP A 440 -22.49 -42.70 -5.21
N VAL A 441 -22.97 -41.45 -5.14
CA VAL A 441 -23.89 -41.02 -4.07
C VAL A 441 -25.17 -41.85 -4.08
N ALA A 442 -25.78 -42.07 -5.25
CA ALA A 442 -27.00 -42.87 -5.38
C ALA A 442 -26.85 -44.33 -4.92
N ILE A 443 -25.62 -44.87 -4.93
CA ILE A 443 -25.30 -46.21 -4.39
C ILE A 443 -25.15 -46.17 -2.87
N VAL A 444 -24.50 -45.14 -2.32
CA VAL A 444 -24.15 -45.08 -0.90
C VAL A 444 -25.26 -44.55 -0.02
N GLU A 445 -26.05 -43.58 -0.51
CA GLU A 445 -27.14 -42.95 0.25
C GLU A 445 -28.11 -43.98 0.86
N PRO A 446 -28.63 -44.99 0.12
CA PRO A 446 -29.52 -46.00 0.69
C PRO A 446 -28.84 -46.88 1.75
N ILE A 447 -27.54 -47.15 1.59
CA ILE A 447 -26.75 -47.92 2.56
C ILE A 447 -26.56 -47.08 3.82
N PHE A 448 -26.25 -45.79 3.68
CA PHE A 448 -26.14 -44.89 4.82
C PHE A 448 -27.46 -44.81 5.59
N LEU A 449 -28.58 -44.64 4.91
CA LEU A 449 -29.92 -44.66 5.51
C LEU A 449 -30.22 -45.97 6.26
N LYS A 450 -29.70 -47.11 5.81
CA LYS A 450 -29.83 -48.39 6.54
C LYS A 450 -29.02 -48.42 7.85
N HIS A 451 -27.87 -47.74 7.91
CA HIS A 451 -26.92 -47.83 9.04
C HIS A 451 -26.88 -46.60 9.95
N HIS A 452 -27.39 -45.45 9.53
CA HIS A 452 -27.17 -44.15 10.19
C HIS A 452 -27.55 -44.14 11.68
N GLU A 453 -28.69 -44.71 12.08
CA GLU A 453 -29.10 -44.77 13.49
C GLU A 453 -28.12 -45.59 14.35
N ALA A 454 -27.60 -46.70 13.82
CA ALA A 454 -26.63 -47.55 14.53
C ALA A 454 -25.21 -46.95 14.51
N LEU A 455 -24.91 -46.09 13.52
CA LEU A 455 -23.62 -45.40 13.41
C LEU A 455 -23.45 -44.35 14.51
N LEU A 456 -24.51 -43.65 14.93
CA LEU A 456 -24.42 -42.65 15.99
C LEU A 456 -24.32 -43.33 17.37
N LEU A 457 -23.37 -42.90 18.19
CA LEU A 457 -23.25 -43.36 19.58
C LEU A 457 -24.47 -42.92 20.39
N PRO A 458 -24.87 -43.70 21.42
CA PRO A 458 -25.89 -43.26 22.37
C PRO A 458 -25.53 -41.89 22.95
N TYR A 459 -26.46 -40.94 22.87
CA TYR A 459 -26.27 -39.54 23.29
C TYR A 459 -25.26 -38.71 22.47
N GLY A 460 -24.78 -39.22 21.33
CA GLY A 460 -23.92 -38.46 20.42
C GLY A 460 -24.57 -37.14 20.02
N GLN A 461 -23.84 -36.04 20.12
CA GLN A 461 -24.32 -34.68 19.78
C GLN A 461 -23.69 -34.17 18.49
N SER A 462 -22.69 -34.88 17.97
CA SER A 462 -21.92 -34.50 16.79
C SER A 462 -21.88 -35.63 15.77
N ILE A 463 -21.72 -35.26 14.49
CA ILE A 463 -21.43 -36.18 13.38
C ILE A 463 -20.14 -36.99 13.58
N LEU A 464 -19.28 -36.56 14.51
CA LEU A 464 -18.04 -37.25 14.90
C LEU A 464 -18.26 -38.37 15.92
N ASP A 465 -19.43 -38.41 16.60
CA ASP A 465 -19.72 -39.36 17.68
C ASP A 465 -20.16 -40.72 17.12
N ILE A 466 -19.29 -41.37 16.34
CA ILE A 466 -19.61 -42.58 15.58
C ILE A 466 -19.10 -43.87 16.22
N SER A 467 -19.90 -44.94 16.14
CA SER A 467 -19.56 -46.28 16.59
C SER A 467 -18.55 -46.94 15.66
N LYS A 468 -17.31 -47.14 16.13
CA LYS A 468 -16.25 -47.86 15.38
C LYS A 468 -16.67 -49.25 14.91
N LYS A 469 -17.54 -49.93 15.68
CA LYS A 469 -18.03 -51.28 15.33
C LYS A 469 -18.95 -51.23 14.12
N HIS A 470 -19.94 -50.34 14.13
CA HIS A 470 -20.90 -50.21 13.04
C HIS A 470 -20.29 -49.53 11.82
N LEU A 471 -19.30 -48.65 12.02
CA LEU A 471 -18.55 -48.02 10.93
C LEU A 471 -17.87 -49.06 10.03
N ARG A 472 -17.22 -50.08 10.60
CA ARG A 472 -16.59 -51.16 9.81
C ARG A 472 -17.59 -51.96 8.98
N GLN A 473 -18.78 -52.19 9.52
CA GLN A 473 -19.83 -52.91 8.79
C GLN A 473 -20.38 -52.05 7.64
N PHE A 474 -20.61 -50.76 7.89
CA PHE A 474 -21.00 -49.80 6.87
C PHE A 474 -19.95 -49.69 5.76
N GLU A 475 -18.66 -49.56 6.10
CA GLU A 475 -17.54 -49.54 5.14
C GLU A 475 -17.53 -50.78 4.24
N GLN A 476 -17.75 -51.97 4.82
CA GLN A 476 -17.77 -53.23 4.06
C GLN A 476 -18.94 -53.30 3.07
N GLU A 477 -20.16 -52.93 3.50
CA GLU A 477 -21.34 -52.93 2.62
C GLU A 477 -21.21 -51.89 1.50
N VAL A 478 -20.69 -50.70 1.81
CA VAL A 478 -20.41 -49.65 0.80
C VAL A 478 -19.35 -50.12 -0.19
N TRP A 479 -18.27 -50.74 0.28
CA TRP A 479 -17.23 -51.29 -0.59
C TRP A 479 -17.77 -52.38 -1.53
N GLN A 480 -18.58 -53.31 -1.03
CA GLN A 480 -19.20 -54.33 -1.88
C GLN A 480 -20.10 -53.74 -2.97
N ALA A 481 -20.89 -52.72 -2.64
CA ALA A 481 -21.79 -52.08 -3.58
C ALA A 481 -21.04 -51.22 -4.62
N LEU A 482 -20.10 -50.39 -4.19
CA LEU A 482 -19.34 -49.52 -5.09
C LEU A 482 -18.38 -50.29 -5.99
N SER A 483 -17.85 -51.43 -5.55
CA SER A 483 -16.95 -52.27 -6.37
C SER A 483 -17.64 -52.84 -7.62
N GLN A 484 -18.97 -52.81 -7.68
CA GLN A 484 -19.75 -53.21 -8.86
C GLN A 484 -19.98 -52.04 -9.85
N SER A 485 -19.57 -50.81 -9.49
CA SER A 485 -19.70 -49.64 -10.35
C SER A 485 -18.75 -49.74 -11.56
N PRO A 486 -19.17 -49.31 -12.78
CA PRO A 486 -18.36 -49.46 -13.99
C PRO A 486 -16.95 -48.84 -13.93
N LEU A 487 -16.77 -47.72 -13.20
CA LEU A 487 -15.47 -47.06 -13.06
C LEU A 487 -14.64 -47.69 -11.93
N VAL A 488 -15.26 -47.93 -10.78
CA VAL A 488 -14.60 -48.43 -9.56
C VAL A 488 -14.13 -49.88 -9.72
N SER A 489 -14.91 -50.71 -10.43
CA SER A 489 -14.58 -52.10 -10.74
C SER A 489 -13.27 -52.28 -11.52
N GLN A 490 -12.78 -51.23 -12.18
CA GLN A 490 -11.53 -51.25 -12.93
C GLN A 490 -10.30 -51.03 -12.03
N TRP A 491 -10.49 -50.56 -10.80
CA TRP A 491 -9.39 -50.29 -9.87
C TRP A 491 -8.96 -51.56 -9.13
N THR A 492 -7.74 -51.54 -8.60
CA THR A 492 -7.27 -52.62 -7.73
C THR A 492 -8.09 -52.69 -6.45
N VAL A 493 -8.19 -53.88 -5.85
CA VAL A 493 -8.93 -54.10 -4.59
C VAL A 493 -8.46 -53.14 -3.48
N SER A 494 -7.16 -52.86 -3.41
CA SER A 494 -6.61 -51.88 -2.45
C SER A 494 -7.15 -50.47 -2.73
N LYS A 495 -7.07 -49.99 -3.98
CA LYS A 495 -7.59 -48.66 -4.36
C LYS A 495 -9.09 -48.52 -4.08
N GLN A 496 -9.87 -49.58 -4.34
CA GLN A 496 -11.31 -49.59 -4.03
C GLN A 496 -11.57 -49.43 -2.52
N ALA A 497 -10.85 -50.20 -1.69
CA ALA A 497 -10.98 -50.14 -0.25
C ALA A 497 -10.53 -48.77 0.32
N ASP A 498 -9.41 -48.25 -0.17
CA ASP A 498 -8.87 -46.95 0.26
C ASP A 498 -9.78 -45.79 -0.17
N PHE A 499 -10.36 -45.86 -1.37
CA PHE A 499 -11.34 -44.88 -1.86
C PHE A 499 -12.56 -44.80 -0.95
N VAL A 500 -13.14 -45.95 -0.60
CA VAL A 500 -14.32 -46.02 0.27
C VAL A 500 -14.01 -45.51 1.67
N LYS A 501 -12.91 -45.99 2.27
CA LYS A 501 -12.49 -45.52 3.60
C LYS A 501 -12.23 -44.02 3.62
N THR A 502 -11.55 -43.49 2.60
CA THR A 502 -11.24 -42.06 2.50
C THR A 502 -12.50 -41.22 2.28
N ALA A 503 -13.45 -41.69 1.48
CA ALA A 503 -14.72 -40.99 1.26
C ALA A 503 -15.55 -40.95 2.55
N ILE A 504 -15.69 -42.08 3.25
CA ILE A 504 -16.41 -42.16 4.53
C ILE A 504 -15.72 -41.31 5.60
N TYR A 505 -14.40 -41.37 5.69
CA TYR A 505 -13.63 -40.51 6.60
C TYR A 505 -13.85 -39.02 6.29
N SER A 506 -13.78 -38.64 5.01
CA SER A 506 -13.97 -37.25 4.58
C SER A 506 -15.39 -36.75 4.88
N PHE A 507 -16.39 -37.62 4.76
CA PHE A 507 -17.78 -37.32 5.08
C PHE A 507 -18.01 -37.04 6.58
N PHE A 508 -17.38 -37.80 7.47
CA PHE A 508 -17.54 -37.57 8.91
C PHE A 508 -16.61 -36.47 9.45
N HIS A 509 -15.36 -36.40 8.98
CA HIS A 509 -14.32 -35.65 9.67
C HIS A 509 -13.94 -34.31 9.03
N ASN A 510 -14.17 -34.09 7.73
CA ASN A 510 -13.57 -32.97 7.01
C ASN A 510 -14.42 -31.67 7.09
N ASN A 511 -14.59 -31.16 8.31
CA ASN A 511 -15.20 -29.87 8.56
C ASN A 511 -14.24 -28.71 8.18
N VAL A 512 -14.68 -27.46 8.34
CA VAL A 512 -13.87 -26.28 8.01
C VAL A 512 -12.48 -26.31 8.68
N TYR A 513 -12.39 -26.73 9.94
CA TYR A 513 -11.16 -26.78 10.70
C TYR A 513 -10.20 -27.90 10.23
N GLN A 514 -10.70 -29.12 10.05
CA GLN A 514 -9.88 -30.22 9.53
C GLN A 514 -9.46 -29.99 8.08
N ALA A 515 -10.33 -29.41 7.26
CA ALA A 515 -10.00 -29.01 5.90
C ALA A 515 -8.86 -27.97 5.88
N THR A 516 -8.88 -26.99 6.78
CA THR A 516 -7.79 -26.02 6.92
C THR A 516 -6.50 -26.69 7.40
N LYS A 517 -6.55 -27.61 8.36
CA LYS A 517 -5.37 -28.41 8.77
C LYS A 517 -4.75 -29.16 7.59
N LEU A 518 -5.59 -29.84 6.80
CA LEU A 518 -5.14 -30.56 5.62
C LEU A 518 -4.54 -29.62 4.56
N LEU A 519 -5.17 -28.47 4.31
CA LEU A 519 -4.64 -27.44 3.42
C LEU A 519 -3.24 -27.00 3.88
N MET A 520 -3.12 -26.56 5.14
CA MET A 520 -1.90 -26.01 5.71
C MET A 520 -0.75 -27.02 5.75
N SER A 521 -1.03 -28.30 6.06
CA SER A 521 0.00 -29.36 6.09
C SER A 521 0.70 -29.62 4.76
N ARG A 522 0.09 -29.19 3.65
CA ARG A 522 0.55 -29.44 2.29
C ARG A 522 0.80 -28.16 1.50
N ALA A 523 0.45 -27.00 2.04
CA ALA A 523 0.66 -25.72 1.38
C ALA A 523 2.13 -25.27 1.49
N LYS A 524 2.59 -24.58 0.45
CA LYS A 524 3.88 -23.88 0.46
C LYS A 524 3.65 -22.41 0.21
N GLY A 525 4.41 -21.58 0.90
CA GLY A 525 4.30 -20.12 0.85
C GLY A 525 4.45 -19.50 2.22
N SER A 526 3.98 -18.27 2.35
CA SER A 526 3.99 -17.48 3.57
C SER A 526 2.73 -16.63 3.61
N PHE A 527 1.65 -17.15 4.19
CA PHE A 527 0.34 -16.51 4.24
C PHE A 527 -0.40 -16.68 5.58
N GLY A 528 -1.27 -15.72 5.88
CA GLY A 528 -2.26 -15.78 6.95
C GLY A 528 -3.64 -15.94 6.32
N LEU A 529 -4.41 -16.92 6.79
CA LEU A 529 -5.67 -17.35 6.18
C LEU A 529 -6.83 -17.20 7.17
N VAL A 530 -7.97 -16.74 6.67
CA VAL A 530 -9.26 -16.79 7.36
C VAL A 530 -10.22 -17.58 6.49
N VAL A 531 -10.92 -18.55 7.08
CA VAL A 531 -11.94 -19.33 6.39
C VAL A 531 -13.26 -19.21 7.12
N VAL A 532 -14.31 -18.86 6.38
CA VAL A 532 -15.70 -18.81 6.85
C VAL A 532 -16.58 -19.63 5.92
N SER A 533 -17.57 -20.31 6.49
CA SER A 533 -18.51 -21.14 5.73
C SER A 533 -19.95 -20.92 6.19
N THR A 534 -20.91 -20.99 5.27
CA THR A 534 -22.34 -21.05 5.62
C THR A 534 -22.74 -22.31 6.39
N LEU A 535 -21.88 -23.34 6.42
CA LEU A 535 -22.05 -24.54 7.24
C LEU A 535 -21.66 -24.33 8.71
N SER A 536 -21.13 -23.16 9.06
CA SER A 536 -20.79 -22.81 10.44
C SER A 536 -21.22 -21.37 10.76
N GLU A 537 -22.34 -21.23 11.48
CA GLU A 537 -22.97 -19.92 11.76
C GLU A 537 -22.22 -19.08 12.81
N THR A 538 -21.47 -19.73 13.70
CA THR A 538 -20.93 -19.11 14.92
C THR A 538 -19.44 -19.35 15.12
N SER A 539 -18.75 -19.87 14.10
CA SER A 539 -17.31 -20.12 14.15
C SER A 539 -16.61 -19.80 12.84
N LEU A 540 -15.30 -19.54 12.93
CA LEU A 540 -14.41 -19.36 11.80
C LEU A 540 -13.05 -19.98 12.11
N VAL A 541 -12.21 -20.14 11.09
CA VAL A 541 -10.86 -20.69 11.24
C VAL A 541 -9.84 -19.65 10.81
N LEU A 542 -8.84 -19.42 11.66
CA LEU A 542 -7.70 -18.54 11.43
C LEU A 542 -6.44 -19.40 11.27
N SER A 543 -5.51 -18.98 10.44
CA SER A 543 -4.20 -19.64 10.33
C SER A 543 -3.09 -18.62 10.14
N ALA A 544 -1.95 -18.87 10.78
CA ALA A 544 -0.74 -18.07 10.67
C ALA A 544 0.40 -18.94 10.14
N TRP A 545 0.95 -18.60 8.98
CA TRP A 545 2.11 -19.27 8.40
C TRP A 545 3.02 -18.28 7.69
N GLY A 546 4.06 -17.83 8.37
CA GLY A 546 4.97 -16.78 7.89
C GLY A 546 4.35 -15.37 7.80
N GLN A 547 3.04 -15.24 8.10
CA GLN A 547 2.35 -13.98 8.26
C GLN A 547 1.66 -13.93 9.62
N PRO A 548 1.64 -12.77 10.28
CA PRO A 548 1.06 -12.63 11.60
C PRO A 548 -0.46 -12.75 11.55
N MET A 549 -1.02 -13.39 12.56
CA MET A 549 -2.44 -13.38 12.88
C MET A 549 -2.58 -13.31 14.39
N VAL A 550 -3.41 -12.39 14.86
CA VAL A 550 -3.62 -12.12 16.27
C VAL A 550 -5.12 -12.11 16.55
N THR A 551 -5.50 -12.66 17.70
CA THR A 551 -6.87 -12.64 18.21
C THR A 551 -6.93 -11.83 19.49
N GLY A 552 -7.96 -11.01 19.63
CA GLY A 552 -8.26 -10.24 20.84
C GLY A 552 -9.63 -10.62 21.36
N PHE A 553 -9.76 -10.69 22.68
CA PHE A 553 -10.96 -11.16 23.38
C PHE A 553 -11.42 -10.10 24.36
N ASN A 554 -12.71 -9.76 24.29
CA ASN A 554 -13.41 -9.05 25.35
C ASN A 554 -14.30 -10.07 26.08
N VAL A 555 -13.87 -10.46 27.29
CA VAL A 555 -14.57 -11.44 28.11
C VAL A 555 -15.89 -10.91 28.66
N GLN A 556 -15.98 -9.58 28.89
CA GLN A 556 -17.17 -8.96 29.46
C GLN A 556 -18.34 -8.94 28.48
N ASP A 557 -18.09 -8.62 27.21
CA ASP A 557 -19.12 -8.46 26.19
C ASP A 557 -19.23 -9.68 25.24
N GLU A 558 -18.56 -10.79 25.58
CA GLU A 558 -18.57 -12.07 24.86
C GLU A 558 -18.31 -11.91 23.34
N TYR A 559 -17.24 -11.20 23.00
CA TYR A 559 -16.79 -11.07 21.62
C TYR A 559 -15.28 -11.20 21.48
N MET A 560 -14.87 -11.46 20.25
CA MET A 560 -13.50 -11.41 19.81
C MET A 560 -13.35 -10.68 18.49
N ILE A 561 -12.13 -10.19 18.29
CA ILE A 561 -11.66 -9.58 17.07
C ILE A 561 -10.39 -10.28 16.65
N TYR A 562 -10.06 -10.22 15.37
CA TYR A 562 -8.78 -10.72 14.89
C TYR A 562 -8.20 -9.76 13.85
N ALA A 563 -6.88 -9.75 13.74
CA ALA A 563 -6.21 -9.00 12.70
C ALA A 563 -4.85 -9.59 12.36
N SER A 564 -4.39 -9.34 11.13
CA SER A 564 -2.98 -9.51 10.77
C SER A 564 -2.09 -8.38 11.31
N GLU A 565 -2.69 -7.34 11.90
CA GLU A 565 -2.00 -6.22 12.54
C GLU A 565 -2.36 -6.21 14.04
N PRO A 566 -1.44 -6.59 14.95
CA PRO A 566 -1.71 -6.57 16.39
C PRO A 566 -2.20 -5.19 16.87
N ALA A 567 -1.71 -4.11 16.27
CA ALA A 567 -2.13 -2.75 16.60
C ALA A 567 -3.63 -2.51 16.39
N ALA A 568 -4.26 -3.18 15.42
CA ALA A 568 -5.70 -3.07 15.18
C ALA A 568 -6.51 -3.72 16.31
N VAL A 569 -5.99 -4.80 16.90
CA VAL A 569 -6.59 -5.43 18.08
C VAL A 569 -6.38 -4.56 19.32
N ASP A 570 -5.14 -4.10 19.54
CA ASP A 570 -4.79 -3.25 20.67
C ASP A 570 -5.62 -1.96 20.66
N ALA A 571 -5.85 -1.33 19.49
CA ALA A 571 -6.61 -0.09 19.38
C ALA A 571 -8.07 -0.22 19.85
N VAL A 572 -8.66 -1.41 19.76
CA VAL A 572 -10.04 -1.66 20.21
C VAL A 572 -10.09 -2.05 21.67
N LEU A 573 -9.08 -2.79 22.15
CA LEU A 573 -9.16 -3.52 23.42
C LEU A 573 -8.24 -2.98 24.55
N SER A 574 -7.30 -2.07 24.27
CA SER A 574 -6.34 -1.60 25.28
C SER A 574 -6.99 -0.98 26.52
N ASP A 575 -8.11 -0.27 26.33
CA ASP A 575 -8.86 0.39 27.42
C ASP A 575 -10.03 -0.46 27.93
N VAL A 576 -10.18 -1.69 27.42
CA VAL A 576 -11.30 -2.58 27.77
C VAL A 576 -10.92 -3.46 28.96
N PRO A 577 -11.68 -3.44 30.07
CA PRO A 577 -11.43 -4.31 31.21
C PRO A 577 -11.51 -5.79 30.84
N ARG A 578 -10.62 -6.60 31.41
CA ARG A 578 -10.58 -8.07 31.16
C ARG A 578 -10.46 -8.42 29.67
N ALA A 579 -9.73 -7.59 28.92
CA ALA A 579 -9.39 -7.87 27.54
C ALA A 579 -8.01 -8.52 27.42
N TYR A 580 -7.93 -9.52 26.54
CA TYR A 580 -6.73 -10.33 26.32
C TYR A 580 -6.42 -10.44 24.84
N ARG A 581 -5.14 -10.61 24.53
CA ARG A 581 -4.66 -10.87 23.18
C ARG A 581 -3.90 -12.19 23.14
N LEU A 582 -4.04 -12.93 22.05
CA LEU A 582 -3.28 -14.13 21.73
C LEU A 582 -2.69 -14.01 20.33
N ASP A 583 -1.36 -14.08 20.26
CA ASP A 583 -0.63 -14.04 19.00
C ASP A 583 -0.37 -15.48 18.53
N LEU A 584 -0.79 -15.82 17.30
CA LEU A 584 -0.52 -17.14 16.71
C LEU A 584 0.94 -17.26 16.26
N ASP A 585 1.54 -18.43 16.44
CA ASP A 585 2.92 -18.71 16.03
C ASP A 585 3.02 -18.85 14.50
N GLN A 586 3.32 -17.72 13.86
CA GLN A 586 3.59 -17.66 12.43
C GLN A 586 4.90 -18.34 12.00
N LYS A 587 5.87 -18.56 12.88
CA LYS A 587 7.19 -19.11 12.51
C LYS A 587 7.10 -20.61 12.25
N THR A 588 6.39 -21.29 13.15
CA THR A 588 6.23 -22.74 13.14
C THR A 588 4.88 -23.18 12.59
N GLY A 589 3.90 -22.28 12.54
CA GLY A 589 2.59 -22.50 11.96
C GLY A 589 1.54 -22.87 13.00
N GLU A 590 0.47 -22.09 13.07
CA GLU A 590 -0.67 -22.38 13.95
C GLU A 590 -2.01 -22.16 13.24
N ILE A 591 -3.01 -22.94 13.65
CA ILE A 591 -4.38 -22.86 13.18
C ILE A 591 -5.29 -22.71 14.40
N ALA A 592 -6.07 -21.63 14.45
CA ALA A 592 -7.05 -21.42 15.50
C ALA A 592 -8.46 -21.66 14.96
N TRP A 593 -9.19 -22.59 15.58
CA TRP A 593 -10.64 -22.72 15.40
C TRP A 593 -11.34 -21.95 16.50
N VAL A 594 -12.24 -21.07 16.09
CA VAL A 594 -12.64 -19.95 16.90
C VAL A 594 -14.15 -19.78 16.84
N GLY A 595 -14.81 -19.79 17.99
CA GLY A 595 -16.23 -19.51 18.15
C GLY A 595 -16.49 -18.36 19.11
N VAL A 596 -17.77 -18.00 19.32
CA VAL A 596 -18.19 -16.90 20.21
C VAL A 596 -17.61 -16.98 21.62
N ASN A 597 -17.42 -18.20 22.14
CA ASN A 597 -17.00 -18.46 23.53
C ASN A 597 -15.92 -19.55 23.66
N HIS A 598 -15.28 -19.96 22.57
CA HIS A 598 -14.24 -20.99 22.60
C HIS A 598 -13.16 -20.73 21.56
N ILE A 599 -11.95 -21.20 21.88
CA ILE A 599 -10.83 -21.23 20.96
C ILE A 599 -10.07 -22.54 21.14
N THR A 600 -9.73 -23.18 20.03
CA THR A 600 -8.84 -24.34 19.96
C THR A 600 -7.69 -23.98 19.04
N VAL A 601 -6.44 -24.20 19.46
CA VAL A 601 -5.25 -23.91 18.65
C VAL A 601 -4.52 -25.20 18.34
N TYR A 602 -4.24 -25.43 17.06
CA TYR A 602 -3.41 -26.51 16.56
C TYR A 602 -2.00 -26.01 16.23
N SER A 603 -0.99 -26.67 16.78
CA SER A 603 0.41 -26.45 16.43
C SER A 603 0.82 -27.36 15.28
N MET A 604 1.27 -26.77 14.18
CA MET A 604 1.78 -27.52 13.03
C MET A 604 3.13 -28.20 13.35
N LEU A 605 3.91 -27.63 14.27
CA LEU A 605 5.19 -28.20 14.69
C LEU A 605 5.01 -29.44 15.55
N GLU A 606 4.08 -29.39 16.49
CA GLU A 606 3.83 -30.48 17.43
C GLU A 606 2.78 -31.49 16.93
N ASP A 607 2.13 -31.16 15.81
CA ASP A 607 1.08 -31.98 15.18
C ASP A 607 -0.07 -32.33 16.14
N ARG A 608 -0.42 -31.39 17.02
CA ARG A 608 -1.48 -31.56 18.03
C ARG A 608 -2.18 -30.26 18.39
N GLU A 609 -3.33 -30.40 19.03
CA GLU A 609 -3.99 -29.29 19.70
C GLU A 609 -3.23 -28.94 20.99
N LEU A 610 -3.11 -27.63 21.24
CA LEU A 610 -2.52 -27.10 22.46
C LEU A 610 -3.50 -27.22 23.62
N LEU A 611 -2.99 -27.54 24.79
CA LEU A 611 -3.76 -27.63 26.02
C LEU A 611 -4.16 -26.23 26.50
N GLY A 612 -5.29 -26.13 27.21
CA GLY A 612 -5.74 -24.87 27.81
C GLY A 612 -4.67 -24.21 28.68
N SER A 613 -3.92 -24.99 29.46
CA SER A 613 -2.80 -24.51 30.29
C SER A 613 -1.64 -23.91 29.48
N GLU A 614 -1.42 -24.37 28.25
CA GLU A 614 -0.39 -23.81 27.35
C GLU A 614 -0.85 -22.49 26.76
N LEU A 615 -2.14 -22.38 26.43
CA LEU A 615 -2.75 -21.11 25.99
C LEU A 615 -2.84 -20.10 27.13
N GLU A 616 -3.08 -20.56 28.37
CA GLU A 616 -3.12 -19.72 29.57
C GLU A 616 -1.84 -18.92 29.78
N GLN A 617 -0.68 -19.53 29.51
CA GLN A 617 0.63 -18.89 29.59
C GLN A 617 0.89 -17.89 28.46
N ARG A 618 0.05 -17.90 27.42
CA ARG A 618 0.19 -17.06 26.22
C ARG A 618 -0.79 -15.88 26.17
N TRP A 619 -1.67 -15.73 27.15
CA TRP A 619 -2.58 -14.59 27.21
C TRP A 619 -1.84 -13.30 27.56
N ILE A 620 -1.91 -12.33 26.66
CA ILE A 620 -1.37 -11.00 26.86
C ILE A 620 -2.50 -10.11 27.40
N PRO A 621 -2.49 -9.70 28.68
CA PRO A 621 -3.44 -8.72 29.17
C PRO A 621 -3.17 -7.39 28.47
N LEU A 622 -4.22 -6.73 28.01
CA LEU A 622 -4.10 -5.46 27.28
C LEU A 622 -4.16 -4.26 28.22
N GLN A 623 -5.07 -4.30 29.19
CA GLN A 623 -5.21 -3.23 30.18
C GLN A 623 -4.02 -3.21 31.15
N GLY A 624 -3.36 -2.05 31.30
CA GLY A 624 -2.28 -1.84 32.27
C GLY A 624 -0.95 -2.52 31.93
N ASN A 625 -0.79 -3.04 30.71
CA ASN A 625 0.44 -3.70 30.28
C ASN A 625 1.51 -2.69 29.86
N ALA A 626 2.63 -2.67 30.57
CA ALA A 626 3.73 -1.72 30.34
C ALA A 626 4.40 -1.86 28.96
N TYR A 627 4.22 -2.99 28.27
CA TYR A 627 4.78 -3.24 26.94
C TYR A 627 3.89 -2.73 25.79
N ILE A 628 2.64 -2.39 26.07
CA ILE A 628 1.63 -2.01 25.08
C ILE A 628 1.26 -0.54 25.27
N LEU A 629 1.44 0.25 24.21
CA LEU A 629 1.01 1.64 24.21
C LEU A 629 -0.44 1.76 23.73
N PRO A 630 -1.20 2.73 24.27
CA PRO A 630 -2.55 3.01 23.78
C PRO A 630 -2.50 3.53 22.32
N PRO A 631 -3.60 3.40 21.57
CA PRO A 631 -3.69 3.89 20.19
C PRO A 631 -3.52 5.41 20.11
N GLU A 632 -3.06 5.89 18.95
CA GLU A 632 -2.96 7.32 18.67
C GLU A 632 -4.37 7.92 18.54
N ALA A 633 -4.65 9.03 19.25
CA ALA A 633 -5.95 9.70 19.12
C ALA A 633 -6.21 10.19 17.68
N ASP A 634 -7.46 10.45 17.31
CA ASP A 634 -7.80 10.92 15.96
C ASP A 634 -7.32 12.37 15.72
N SER A 635 -6.86 12.67 14.51
CA SER A 635 -6.45 14.02 14.10
C SER A 635 -6.82 14.32 12.66
N LYS A 636 -7.37 15.53 12.44
CA LYS A 636 -7.64 16.07 11.09
C LYS A 636 -6.37 16.39 10.31
N ASP A 637 -5.25 16.61 11.01
CA ASP A 637 -3.93 16.84 10.43
C ASP A 637 -2.89 16.06 11.25
N PRO A 638 -2.66 14.78 10.91
CA PRO A 638 -1.66 13.96 11.59
C PRO A 638 -0.24 14.50 11.51
N VAL A 639 0.12 15.25 10.45
CA VAL A 639 1.47 15.82 10.31
C VAL A 639 1.66 16.98 11.29
N GLU A 640 0.70 17.91 11.36
CA GLU A 640 0.72 19.01 12.33
C GLU A 640 0.81 18.49 13.77
N ARG A 641 -0.02 17.49 14.08
CA ARG A 641 0.01 16.84 15.40
C ARG A 641 1.37 16.24 15.69
N ASN A 642 1.91 15.45 14.76
CA ASN A 642 3.23 14.84 14.94
C ASN A 642 4.32 15.89 15.17
N LEU A 643 4.27 17.03 14.46
CA LEU A 643 5.20 18.12 14.69
C LEU A 643 5.08 18.70 16.11
N LYS A 644 3.86 18.99 16.57
CA LYS A 644 3.60 19.51 17.92
C LYS A 644 3.98 18.53 19.03
N GLU A 645 4.01 17.23 18.75
CA GLU A 645 4.42 16.20 19.70
C GLU A 645 5.95 16.00 19.77
N ILE A 646 6.74 16.57 18.86
CA ILE A 646 8.22 16.42 18.89
C ILE A 646 8.81 16.84 20.24
N PRO A 647 8.53 18.03 20.81
CA PRO A 647 9.06 18.42 22.12
C PRO A 647 8.72 17.40 23.22
N LYS A 648 7.47 16.93 23.24
CA LYS A 648 6.98 15.92 24.20
C LYS A 648 7.77 14.62 24.11
N VAL A 649 7.90 14.09 22.89
CA VAL A 649 8.58 12.81 22.64
C VAL A 649 10.07 12.91 22.95
N LEU A 650 10.73 14.01 22.56
CA LEU A 650 12.14 14.21 22.89
C LEU A 650 12.37 14.31 24.39
N LYS A 651 11.45 14.95 25.12
CA LYS A 651 11.52 14.99 26.59
C LYS A 651 11.26 13.61 27.22
N ALA A 652 10.33 12.82 26.68
CA ALA A 652 10.09 11.46 27.13
C ALA A 652 11.32 10.55 26.92
N ILE A 653 12.06 10.74 25.83
CA ILE A 653 13.35 10.07 25.61
C ILE A 653 14.35 10.50 26.70
N ASP A 654 14.56 11.80 26.93
CA ASP A 654 15.47 12.31 27.97
C ASP A 654 15.14 11.73 29.36
N VAL A 655 13.86 11.65 29.71
CA VAL A 655 13.38 11.02 30.96
C VAL A 655 13.67 9.51 30.97
N SER A 656 13.35 8.80 29.89
CA SER A 656 13.64 7.35 29.75
C SER A 656 15.13 7.06 29.93
N TRP A 657 16.02 7.86 29.35
CA TRP A 657 17.46 7.68 29.46
C TRP A 657 18.05 8.13 30.81
N SER A 658 17.30 8.93 31.57
CA SER A 658 17.66 9.32 32.94
C SER A 658 17.25 8.27 33.97
N ASP A 659 16.20 7.49 33.70
CA ASP A 659 15.73 6.39 34.55
C ASP A 659 16.57 5.11 34.32
N PRO A 660 17.39 4.66 35.30
CA PRO A 660 18.21 3.46 35.17
C PRO A 660 17.41 2.17 34.96
N THR A 661 16.13 2.16 35.32
CA THR A 661 15.25 0.98 35.20
C THR A 661 14.54 0.91 33.86
N SER A 662 14.64 1.95 33.02
CA SER A 662 13.96 1.97 31.73
C SER A 662 14.49 0.92 30.75
N PHE A 663 13.66 0.49 29.81
CA PHE A 663 14.04 -0.46 28.76
C PHE A 663 15.26 0.01 27.94
N ASN A 664 15.30 1.30 27.61
CA ASN A 664 16.43 1.89 26.90
C ASN A 664 17.73 1.77 27.70
N ARG A 665 17.68 2.05 29.00
CA ARG A 665 18.85 1.96 29.88
C ARG A 665 19.35 0.55 30.07
N GLN A 666 18.45 -0.40 30.29
CA GLN A 666 18.81 -1.81 30.37
C GLN A 666 19.47 -2.33 29.08
N SER A 667 18.93 -1.97 27.91
CA SER A 667 19.53 -2.34 26.61
C SER A 667 20.87 -1.64 26.36
N ALA A 668 20.99 -0.37 26.75
CA ALA A 668 22.23 0.40 26.61
C ALA A 668 23.34 -0.14 27.51
N ASP A 669 23.00 -0.58 28.73
CA ASP A 669 23.94 -1.23 29.65
C ASP A 669 24.47 -2.53 29.05
N ASN A 670 23.59 -3.38 28.51
CA ASN A 670 23.98 -4.61 27.85
C ASN A 670 24.95 -4.35 26.68
N LEU A 671 24.61 -3.41 25.79
CA LEU A 671 25.47 -3.03 24.67
C LEU A 671 26.82 -2.45 25.15
N ALA A 672 26.81 -1.63 26.21
CA ALA A 672 28.02 -1.05 26.78
C ALA A 672 28.97 -2.14 27.32
N GLU A 673 28.45 -3.15 28.02
CA GLU A 673 29.26 -4.26 28.53
C GLU A 673 29.90 -5.08 27.39
N LEU A 674 29.16 -5.33 26.31
CA LEU A 674 29.71 -6.00 25.12
C LEU A 674 30.83 -5.19 24.47
N LEU A 675 30.68 -3.87 24.37
CA LEU A 675 31.72 -2.98 23.84
C LEU A 675 32.92 -2.85 24.79
N ILE A 676 32.71 -2.84 26.11
CA ILE A 676 33.80 -2.87 27.10
C ILE A 676 34.61 -4.16 26.97
N ALA A 677 33.94 -5.31 26.83
CA ALA A 677 34.61 -6.60 26.61
C ALA A 677 35.45 -6.59 25.32
N LYS A 678 34.94 -5.99 24.24
CA LYS A 678 35.71 -5.80 23.00
C LYS A 678 36.89 -4.84 23.18
N ALA A 679 36.70 -3.73 23.90
CA ALA A 679 37.74 -2.73 24.14
C ALA A 679 38.95 -3.34 24.88
N ASN A 680 38.69 -4.19 25.87
CA ASN A 680 39.75 -4.92 26.58
C ASN A 680 40.57 -5.81 25.63
N ARG A 681 39.91 -6.51 24.69
CA ARG A 681 40.61 -7.34 23.68
C ARG A 681 41.40 -6.50 22.69
N TRP A 682 40.83 -5.38 22.26
CA TRP A 682 41.50 -4.44 21.36
C TRP A 682 42.75 -3.85 22.00
N GLU A 683 42.68 -3.41 23.26
CA GLU A 683 43.81 -2.85 24.00
C GLU A 683 44.92 -3.89 24.22
N TYR A 684 44.55 -5.14 24.56
CA TYR A 684 45.50 -6.24 24.67
C TYR A 684 46.25 -6.48 23.35
N LYS A 685 45.53 -6.57 22.23
CA LYS A 685 46.13 -6.73 20.90
C LYS A 685 47.03 -5.55 20.55
N HIS A 686 46.55 -4.33 20.76
CA HIS A 686 47.30 -3.11 20.44
C HIS A 686 48.62 -3.02 21.22
N ARG A 687 48.60 -3.34 22.53
CA ARG A 687 49.81 -3.41 23.36
C ARG A 687 50.75 -4.54 22.91
N ALA A 688 50.23 -5.70 22.54
CA ALA A 688 51.04 -6.81 22.01
C ALA A 688 51.74 -6.43 20.69
N THR A 689 51.05 -5.75 19.77
CA THR A 689 51.61 -5.29 18.49
C THR A 689 52.69 -4.23 18.70
N ILE A 690 52.48 -3.26 19.60
CA ILE A 690 53.48 -2.23 19.93
C ILE A 690 54.74 -2.88 20.54
N ASN A 691 54.58 -3.87 21.43
CA ASN A 691 55.70 -4.51 22.11
C ASN A 691 56.55 -5.42 21.19
N LEU A 692 55.99 -5.94 20.08
CA LEU A 692 56.65 -6.94 19.24
C LEU A 692 57.23 -6.41 17.92
N LYS A 693 57.04 -5.12 17.56
CA LYS A 693 57.46 -4.54 16.26
C LYS A 693 57.11 -5.43 15.04
N LEU A 694 56.02 -6.18 15.11
CA LEU A 694 55.57 -7.04 14.02
C LEU A 694 54.87 -6.19 12.96
N ASP A 695 55.26 -6.35 11.70
CA ASP A 695 54.54 -5.77 10.56
C ASP A 695 53.08 -6.27 10.56
N ASN A 696 52.15 -5.35 10.34
CA ASN A 696 50.72 -5.59 10.26
C ASN A 696 50.40 -6.51 9.07
N ALA A 697 50.52 -7.83 9.24
CA ALA A 697 49.90 -8.77 8.33
C ALA A 697 48.37 -8.48 8.30
N PRO A 698 47.74 -8.39 7.12
CA PRO A 698 46.32 -8.09 7.02
C PRO A 698 45.52 -9.33 7.45
N HIS A 699 45.34 -9.50 8.76
CA HIS A 699 44.28 -10.35 9.25
C HIS A 699 42.96 -9.71 8.82
N GLN A 700 42.13 -10.49 8.13
CA GLN A 700 40.80 -10.10 7.69
C GLN A 700 40.03 -9.60 8.92
N GLN A 701 39.85 -8.27 9.02
CA GLN A 701 39.35 -7.63 10.22
C GLN A 701 37.86 -7.95 10.38
N SER A 702 37.52 -8.71 11.43
CA SER A 702 36.15 -9.04 11.81
C SER A 702 35.32 -7.78 12.03
N LEU A 703 34.08 -7.77 11.56
CA LEU A 703 33.17 -6.64 11.74
C LEU A 703 32.74 -6.52 13.22
N ASP A 704 32.86 -5.34 13.82
CA ASP A 704 32.42 -5.12 15.21
C ASP A 704 30.94 -4.81 15.32
N LEU A 705 30.43 -3.92 14.45
CA LEU A 705 29.04 -3.48 14.46
C LEU A 705 28.48 -3.40 13.03
N LEU A 706 27.40 -4.13 12.78
CA LEU A 706 26.57 -3.99 11.58
C LEU A 706 25.30 -3.21 11.92
N ILE A 707 25.04 -2.12 11.20
CA ILE A 707 23.77 -1.38 11.30
C ILE A 707 22.95 -1.64 10.03
N THR A 708 21.69 -2.01 10.21
CA THR A 708 20.80 -2.29 9.08
C THR A 708 19.40 -1.73 9.26
N GLY A 709 18.77 -1.40 8.14
CA GLY A 709 17.44 -0.80 8.06
C GLY A 709 17.07 -0.53 6.60
N VAL A 710 16.03 0.28 6.40
CA VAL A 710 15.58 0.72 5.06
C VAL A 710 15.25 2.21 5.10
N GLU A 711 15.55 2.92 4.00
CA GLU A 711 15.27 4.36 3.80
C GLU A 711 15.60 5.19 5.05
N SER A 712 14.63 5.93 5.59
CA SER A 712 14.81 6.86 6.70
C SER A 712 15.38 6.21 7.96
N SER A 713 15.09 4.92 8.22
CA SER A 713 15.69 4.21 9.36
C SER A 713 17.16 3.89 9.12
N LEU A 714 17.54 3.62 7.87
CA LEU A 714 18.92 3.38 7.47
C LEU A 714 19.72 4.68 7.43
N TRP A 715 19.22 5.75 6.82
CA TRP A 715 19.96 7.02 6.67
C TRP A 715 20.34 7.64 8.03
N VAL A 716 19.44 7.56 9.01
CA VAL A 716 19.73 7.99 10.39
C VAL A 716 20.74 7.03 11.05
N GLY A 717 20.64 5.73 10.78
CA GLY A 717 21.62 4.73 11.23
C GLY A 717 23.01 4.92 10.60
N GLU A 718 23.09 5.36 9.35
CA GLU A 718 24.34 5.68 8.65
C GLU A 718 25.02 6.88 9.29
N GLN A 719 24.27 7.94 9.60
CA GLN A 719 24.81 9.07 10.35
C GLN A 719 25.30 8.65 11.75
N PHE A 720 24.57 7.77 12.44
CA PHE A 720 25.01 7.21 13.73
C PHE A 720 26.27 6.36 13.63
N ALA A 721 26.40 5.54 12.58
CA ALA A 721 27.63 4.80 12.32
C ALA A 721 28.83 5.72 12.09
N GLN A 722 28.65 6.81 11.33
CA GLN A 722 29.70 7.81 11.09
C GLN A 722 30.14 8.49 12.38
N ASP A 723 29.19 8.88 13.23
CA ASP A 723 29.49 9.52 14.51
C ASP A 723 30.13 8.56 15.53
N LEU A 724 29.75 7.27 15.51
CA LEU A 724 30.45 6.23 16.28
C LEU A 724 31.88 6.00 15.78
N ALA A 725 32.11 5.95 14.46
CA ALA A 725 33.43 5.77 13.89
C ALA A 725 34.33 6.98 14.16
N LEU A 726 33.77 8.19 14.14
CA LEU A 726 34.45 9.40 14.53
C LEU A 726 34.85 9.38 16.01
N LEU A 727 33.95 8.94 16.88
CA LEU A 727 34.17 8.88 18.33
C LEU A 727 35.10 7.74 18.75
N PHE A 728 35.02 6.61 18.04
CA PHE A 728 35.76 5.37 18.30
C PHE A 728 36.44 4.86 17.02
N PRO A 729 37.55 5.49 16.57
CA PRO A 729 38.21 5.13 15.31
C PRO A 729 38.68 3.67 15.21
N GLY A 730 38.87 3.00 16.36
CA GLY A 730 39.23 1.59 16.43
C GLY A 730 38.09 0.60 16.24
N LEU A 731 36.82 1.04 16.15
CA LEU A 731 35.67 0.18 15.87
C LEU A 731 35.47 -0.03 14.36
N THR A 732 35.31 -1.29 13.95
CA THR A 732 34.97 -1.61 12.55
C THR A 732 33.45 -1.62 12.39
N ILE A 733 32.89 -0.60 11.75
CA ILE A 733 31.44 -0.41 11.62
C ILE A 733 31.03 -0.46 10.15
N LYS A 734 29.90 -1.10 9.84
CA LYS A 734 29.35 -1.18 8.48
C LYS A 734 27.86 -0.92 8.50
N THR A 735 27.37 -0.22 7.48
CA THR A 735 25.94 -0.01 7.24
C THR A 735 25.53 -0.69 5.95
N LEU A 736 24.42 -1.41 5.97
CA LEU A 736 23.85 -2.06 4.78
C LEU A 736 22.34 -2.01 4.85
N SER A 737 21.68 -1.80 3.71
CA SER A 737 20.23 -1.95 3.67
C SER A 737 19.82 -3.40 3.96
N ALA A 738 18.67 -3.60 4.60
CA ALA A 738 18.20 -4.94 4.96
C ALA A 738 18.07 -5.87 3.73
N ASN A 739 17.72 -5.32 2.56
CA ASN A 739 17.70 -6.07 1.30
C ASN A 739 19.11 -6.54 0.86
N GLN A 740 20.13 -5.70 1.01
CA GLN A 740 21.52 -6.10 0.73
C GLN A 740 22.01 -7.16 1.72
N VAL A 741 21.63 -7.04 2.99
CA VAL A 741 21.91 -8.04 4.02
C VAL A 741 21.30 -9.39 3.64
N LEU A 742 19.99 -9.44 3.36
CA LEU A 742 19.30 -10.67 2.98
C LEU A 742 19.92 -11.33 1.75
N ARG A 743 20.29 -10.54 0.73
CA ARG A 743 20.98 -11.05 -0.45
C ARG A 743 22.34 -11.67 -0.09
N ARG A 744 23.14 -11.02 0.75
CA ARG A 744 24.44 -11.54 1.20
C ARG A 744 24.28 -12.78 2.07
N LEU A 745 23.33 -12.80 3.00
CA LEU A 745 23.02 -14.00 3.78
C LEU A 745 22.67 -15.21 2.91
N GLN A 746 22.05 -15.00 1.75
CA GLN A 746 21.69 -16.06 0.82
C GLN A 746 22.86 -16.53 -0.09
N TYR A 747 23.68 -15.59 -0.59
CA TYR A 747 24.65 -15.89 -1.66
C TYR A 747 26.13 -15.59 -1.32
N ASP A 748 26.41 -14.81 -0.28
CA ASP A 748 27.74 -14.30 0.08
C ASP A 748 27.82 -13.96 1.58
N LEU A 749 27.73 -14.99 2.43
CA LEU A 749 27.79 -14.82 3.89
C LEU A 749 29.16 -14.29 4.33
N GLU A 750 30.23 -14.77 3.71
CA GLU A 750 31.61 -14.36 4.01
C GLU A 750 31.84 -12.87 3.74
N GLY A 751 31.21 -12.29 2.71
CA GLY A 751 31.25 -10.86 2.42
C GLY A 751 30.57 -9.94 3.45
N LEU A 752 29.92 -10.50 4.47
CA LEU A 752 29.48 -9.74 5.64
C LEU A 752 30.56 -9.60 6.73
N HIS A 753 31.59 -10.46 6.72
CA HIS A 753 32.66 -10.50 7.73
C HIS A 753 32.16 -10.58 9.18
N LEU A 754 31.09 -11.34 9.39
CA LEU A 754 30.50 -11.57 10.71
C LEU A 754 31.20 -12.72 11.43
N ASP A 755 31.38 -12.56 12.74
CA ASP A 755 31.90 -13.58 13.64
C ASP A 755 31.16 -13.57 14.99
N ASN A 756 31.51 -14.48 15.89
CA ASN A 756 30.91 -14.61 17.22
C ASN A 756 31.13 -13.40 18.15
N ALA A 757 31.90 -12.39 17.72
CA ALA A 757 32.04 -11.13 18.41
C ALA A 757 31.23 -10.01 17.72
N SER A 758 30.76 -10.17 16.49
CA SER A 758 29.97 -9.16 15.77
C SER A 758 28.66 -8.84 16.48
N ILE A 759 28.34 -7.55 16.54
CA ILE A 759 27.07 -7.02 17.06
C ILE A 759 26.25 -6.49 15.90
N VAL A 760 24.94 -6.72 15.91
CA VAL A 760 24.01 -6.20 14.90
C VAL A 760 23.02 -5.23 15.55
N LEU A 761 22.76 -4.09 14.92
CA LEU A 761 21.68 -3.16 15.26
C LEU A 761 20.71 -3.02 14.08
N ALA A 762 19.50 -3.54 14.22
CA ALA A 762 18.45 -3.43 13.21
C ALA A 762 17.45 -2.31 13.58
N ILE A 763 17.28 -1.33 12.69
CA ILE A 763 16.46 -0.13 12.93
C ILE A 763 15.21 -0.16 12.04
N SER A 764 14.03 -0.10 12.67
CA SER A 764 12.75 0.04 11.97
C SER A 764 11.73 0.69 12.90
N GLN A 765 11.21 1.87 12.54
CA GLN A 765 10.20 2.53 13.39
C GLN A 765 8.96 1.66 13.60
N SER A 766 8.44 0.99 12.57
CA SER A 766 7.26 0.15 12.74
C SER A 766 7.57 -1.17 13.44
N GLY A 767 8.84 -1.63 13.42
CA GLY A 767 9.20 -2.99 13.81
C GLY A 767 8.59 -4.06 12.90
N GLN A 768 8.09 -3.67 11.73
CA GLN A 768 7.38 -4.53 10.78
C GLN A 768 7.85 -4.40 9.33
N THR A 769 8.80 -3.50 9.05
CA THR A 769 9.38 -3.36 7.70
C THR A 769 9.90 -4.71 7.23
N PHE A 770 9.31 -5.26 6.17
CA PHE A 770 9.45 -6.69 5.86
C PHE A 770 10.91 -7.13 5.70
N PRO A 771 11.77 -6.47 4.89
CA PRO A 771 13.18 -6.87 4.83
C PRO A 771 13.94 -6.75 6.14
N THR A 772 13.66 -5.72 6.95
CA THR A 772 14.30 -5.57 8.26
C THR A 772 13.86 -6.66 9.22
N LEU A 773 12.57 -7.02 9.24
CA LEU A 773 12.04 -8.12 10.04
C LEU A 773 12.63 -9.48 9.61
N GLN A 774 12.72 -9.74 8.30
CA GLN A 774 13.34 -10.95 7.78
C GLN A 774 14.83 -11.03 8.13
N ALA A 775 15.56 -9.91 8.00
CA ALA A 775 16.96 -9.84 8.43
C ALA A 775 17.09 -10.09 9.94
N THR A 776 16.18 -9.54 10.75
CA THR A 776 16.12 -9.76 12.21
C THR A 776 15.92 -11.23 12.54
N ASN A 777 14.98 -11.92 11.88
CA ASN A 777 14.78 -13.36 12.06
C ASN A 777 16.03 -14.16 11.69
N ALA A 778 16.70 -13.83 10.59
CA ALA A 778 17.92 -14.51 10.16
C ALA A 778 19.08 -14.27 11.14
N PHE A 779 19.24 -13.05 11.65
CA PHE A 779 20.29 -12.74 12.64
C PHE A 779 20.04 -13.37 14.00
N GLU A 780 18.78 -13.46 14.47
CA GLU A 780 18.48 -14.17 15.71
C GLU A 780 18.83 -15.66 15.59
N GLU A 781 18.63 -16.27 14.42
CA GLU A 781 19.07 -17.64 14.19
C GLU A 781 20.60 -17.77 14.21
N LEU A 782 21.32 -16.88 13.51
CA LEU A 782 22.79 -16.85 13.56
C LEU A 782 23.33 -16.65 14.98
N ARG A 783 22.64 -15.84 15.80
CA ARG A 783 22.99 -15.63 17.21
C ARG A 783 22.78 -16.90 18.03
N ARG A 784 21.66 -17.60 17.85
CA ARG A 784 21.39 -18.88 18.53
C ARG A 784 22.42 -19.96 18.18
N GLN A 785 22.93 -19.94 16.96
CA GLN A 785 24.00 -20.84 16.51
C GLN A 785 25.41 -20.40 16.94
N GLY A 786 25.55 -19.25 17.61
CA GLY A 786 26.84 -18.71 18.05
C GLY A 786 27.71 -18.17 16.91
N LEU A 787 27.13 -17.91 15.74
CA LEU A 787 27.82 -17.35 14.57
C LEU A 787 27.95 -15.82 14.64
N ILE A 788 27.08 -15.16 15.41
CA ILE A 788 27.22 -13.76 15.79
C ILE A 788 27.15 -13.59 17.31
N GLY A 789 27.72 -12.51 17.82
CA GLY A 789 27.76 -12.22 19.25
C GLY A 789 26.39 -11.81 19.81
N GLU A 790 25.80 -10.74 19.27
CA GLU A 790 24.51 -10.23 19.76
C GLU A 790 23.72 -9.45 18.70
N LEU A 791 22.40 -9.39 18.88
CA LEU A 791 21.46 -8.63 18.05
C LEU A 791 20.64 -7.66 18.91
N PHE A 792 20.68 -6.38 18.56
CA PHE A 792 19.82 -5.33 19.09
C PHE A 792 18.85 -4.83 18.02
N ILE A 793 17.68 -4.37 18.46
CA ILE A 793 16.70 -3.71 17.60
C ILE A 793 16.36 -2.32 18.11
N LEU A 794 16.00 -1.40 17.22
CA LEU A 794 15.44 -0.09 17.57
C LEU A 794 14.08 0.09 16.88
N THR A 795 13.03 0.23 17.69
CA THR A 795 11.63 0.31 17.25
C THR A 795 10.89 1.50 17.86
N GLY A 796 9.71 1.82 17.33
CA GLY A 796 8.82 2.84 17.87
C GLY A 796 8.15 2.45 19.20
N GLU A 797 7.94 1.14 19.38
CA GLU A 797 7.26 0.52 20.52
C GLU A 797 7.98 -0.77 20.92
N VAL A 798 7.86 -1.18 22.18
CA VAL A 798 8.42 -2.45 22.65
C VAL A 798 7.68 -3.62 21.98
N CYS A 799 6.35 -3.61 22.05
CA CYS A 799 5.49 -4.61 21.42
C CYS A 799 5.50 -4.46 19.89
N SER A 800 6.37 -5.20 19.22
CA SER A 800 6.49 -5.21 17.76
C SER A 800 6.84 -6.60 17.21
N LEU A 801 6.63 -6.82 15.91
CA LEU A 801 7.00 -8.09 15.27
C LEU A 801 8.51 -8.36 15.35
N MET A 802 9.35 -7.32 15.27
CA MET A 802 10.80 -7.45 15.51
C MET A 802 11.13 -7.81 16.96
N GLY A 803 10.37 -7.29 17.94
CA GLY A 803 10.51 -7.71 19.34
C GLY A 803 10.17 -9.19 19.53
N SER A 804 9.06 -9.65 18.94
CA SER A 804 8.70 -11.09 18.94
C SER A 804 9.73 -11.94 18.19
N ALA A 805 10.34 -11.39 17.12
CA ALA A 805 11.35 -12.08 16.33
C ALA A 805 12.57 -12.47 17.19
N ILE A 806 12.97 -11.59 18.12
CA ILE A 806 14.06 -11.82 19.06
C ILE A 806 13.60 -12.49 20.37
N ALA A 807 12.40 -13.10 20.42
CA ALA A 807 11.84 -13.76 21.59
C ALA A 807 11.63 -12.83 22.81
N GLN A 808 11.22 -11.59 22.58
CA GLN A 808 10.58 -10.78 23.63
C GLN A 808 9.14 -11.27 23.84
N TYR A 809 8.80 -11.58 25.09
CA TYR A 809 7.44 -11.88 25.52
C TYR A 809 6.79 -10.64 26.13
N TYR A 810 5.47 -10.53 26.02
CA TYR A 810 4.71 -9.34 26.44
C TYR A 810 3.67 -9.63 27.54
N TYR A 811 3.84 -10.74 28.27
CA TYR A 811 3.02 -11.03 29.45
C TYR A 811 3.38 -10.05 30.57
N GLN A 812 2.47 -9.82 31.52
CA GLN A 812 2.62 -8.78 32.55
C GLN A 812 3.94 -8.89 33.35
N ASP A 813 4.40 -10.10 33.63
CA ASP A 813 5.64 -10.38 34.37
C ASP A 813 6.78 -10.91 33.48
N SER A 814 6.70 -10.71 32.16
CA SER A 814 7.77 -11.15 31.25
C SER A 814 9.05 -10.37 31.48
N ASP A 815 10.17 -11.09 31.57
CA ASP A 815 11.49 -10.48 31.61
C ASP A 815 11.77 -9.71 30.31
N PHE A 816 12.32 -8.51 30.48
CA PHE A 816 12.78 -7.73 29.35
C PHE A 816 14.12 -8.27 28.84
N THR A 817 14.21 -8.55 27.53
CA THR A 817 15.38 -9.16 26.90
C THR A 817 16.64 -8.31 26.92
N ARG A 818 16.53 -6.99 27.22
CA ARG A 818 17.64 -6.03 27.20
C ARG A 818 18.32 -5.90 25.83
N ARG A 819 17.55 -6.11 24.76
CA ARG A 819 18.01 -6.05 23.36
C ARG A 819 17.15 -5.13 22.49
N ILE A 820 16.25 -4.36 23.10
CA ILE A 820 15.31 -3.46 22.40
C ILE A 820 15.56 -2.03 22.85
N PHE A 821 15.84 -1.15 21.89
CA PHE A 821 15.76 0.30 22.07
C PHE A 821 14.41 0.79 21.57
N VAL A 822 13.78 1.66 22.32
CA VAL A 822 12.48 2.26 21.98
C VAL A 822 12.64 3.77 21.90
N ASN A 823 12.28 4.33 20.75
CA ASN A 823 12.42 5.77 20.54
C ASN A 823 11.28 6.61 21.15
N CYS A 824 10.35 5.98 21.87
CA CYS A 824 9.20 6.63 22.54
C CYS A 824 8.25 7.39 21.59
N SER A 825 8.41 7.28 20.27
CA SER A 825 7.51 7.95 19.31
C SER A 825 6.17 7.22 19.16
N GLY A 826 6.09 5.94 19.55
CA GLY A 826 4.87 5.14 19.41
C GLY A 826 4.48 4.87 17.96
N ARG A 827 3.27 4.35 17.79
CA ARG A 827 2.57 4.27 16.51
C ARG A 827 2.25 5.64 15.96
N ARG A 828 2.28 5.75 14.63
CA ARG A 828 2.06 7.02 13.91
C ARG A 828 1.27 6.78 12.64
N SER A 829 0.31 7.64 12.39
CA SER A 829 -0.58 7.53 11.24
C SER A 829 -0.09 8.24 9.96
N ALA A 830 0.71 9.30 10.08
CA ALA A 830 1.19 10.08 8.93
C ALA A 830 2.30 9.36 8.14
N GLU A 831 2.15 9.23 6.82
CA GLU A 831 3.21 8.68 5.95
C GLU A 831 4.46 9.55 5.83
N PRO A 832 4.36 10.90 5.73
CA PRO A 832 5.50 11.78 5.85
C PRO A 832 6.06 11.71 7.28
N ALA A 833 7.13 10.94 7.46
CA ALA A 833 7.74 10.69 8.75
C ALA A 833 8.40 11.96 9.32
N THR A 834 8.01 12.36 10.54
CA THR A 834 8.57 13.53 11.25
C THR A 834 9.04 13.12 12.64
N VAL A 835 8.12 12.99 13.59
CA VAL A 835 8.41 12.68 15.00
C VAL A 835 9.13 11.34 15.18
N SER A 836 8.82 10.34 14.36
CA SER A 836 9.52 9.06 14.35
C SER A 836 11.02 9.19 14.04
N ILE A 837 11.37 10.09 13.12
CA ILE A 837 12.76 10.34 12.71
C ILE A 837 13.46 11.18 13.76
N ALA A 838 12.81 12.25 14.24
CA ALA A 838 13.33 13.09 15.32
C ALA A 838 13.63 12.25 16.57
N ALA A 839 12.69 11.37 16.94
CA ALA A 839 12.82 10.46 18.07
C ALA A 839 13.96 9.45 17.89
N THR A 840 14.08 8.85 16.70
CA THR A 840 15.17 7.90 16.40
C THR A 840 16.53 8.58 16.50
N GLN A 841 16.67 9.77 15.91
CA GLN A 841 17.92 10.54 15.97
C GLN A 841 18.26 10.93 17.41
N ALA A 842 17.29 11.37 18.21
CA ALA A 842 17.52 11.68 19.62
C ALA A 842 17.90 10.45 20.45
N THR A 843 17.24 9.31 20.23
CA THR A 843 17.56 8.05 20.93
C THR A 843 18.97 7.57 20.61
N LEU A 844 19.40 7.67 19.35
CA LEU A 844 20.77 7.34 18.95
C LEU A 844 21.79 8.33 19.49
N THR A 845 21.43 9.61 19.64
CA THR A 845 22.28 10.60 20.32
C THR A 845 22.44 10.26 21.80
N GLU A 846 21.38 9.88 22.51
CA GLU A 846 21.49 9.41 23.90
C GLU A 846 22.36 8.16 24.00
N LEU A 847 22.16 7.19 23.10
CA LEU A 847 22.98 5.98 23.06
C LEU A 847 24.45 6.32 22.82
N LEU A 848 24.77 7.19 21.86
CA LEU A 848 26.13 7.63 21.57
C LEU A 848 26.80 8.22 22.82
N LEU A 849 26.15 9.20 23.45
CA LEU A 849 26.67 9.87 24.64
C LEU A 849 26.80 8.91 25.82
N TYR A 850 25.86 7.97 25.96
CA TYR A 850 25.89 6.97 27.01
C TYR A 850 27.08 6.01 26.86
N LEU A 851 27.28 5.45 25.66
CA LEU A 851 28.41 4.58 25.36
C LEU A 851 29.74 5.30 25.56
N ALA A 852 29.83 6.56 25.11
CA ALA A 852 31.00 7.43 25.30
C ALA A 852 31.38 7.55 26.79
N LYS A 853 30.40 7.87 27.64
CA LYS A 853 30.62 8.00 29.09
C LYS A 853 31.06 6.69 29.72
N ARG A 854 30.37 5.58 29.42
CA ARG A 854 30.67 4.27 30.00
C ARG A 854 32.07 3.80 29.65
N LEU A 855 32.46 3.94 28.39
CA LEU A 855 33.80 3.59 27.93
C LEU A 855 34.86 4.54 28.50
N ARG A 856 34.60 5.85 28.59
CA ARG A 856 35.53 6.80 29.21
C ARG A 856 35.72 6.56 30.71
N GLN A 857 34.64 6.21 31.42
CA GLN A 857 34.70 5.84 32.84
C GLN A 857 35.52 4.57 33.06
N ARG A 858 35.37 3.58 32.19
CA ARG A 858 36.11 2.31 32.29
C ARG A 858 37.58 2.42 31.87
N PHE A 859 37.88 3.23 30.85
CA PHE A 859 39.21 3.39 30.23
C PHE A 859 39.71 4.84 30.36
N SER A 860 39.95 5.29 31.58
CA SER A 860 40.29 6.69 31.90
C SER A 860 41.62 7.18 31.33
N ALA A 861 42.64 6.31 31.23
CA ALA A 861 44.01 6.71 30.89
C ALA A 861 44.31 6.82 29.38
N GLN A 862 43.78 5.91 28.55
CA GLN A 862 44.10 5.84 27.10
C GLN A 862 42.87 5.98 26.18
N GLY A 863 41.64 5.88 26.72
CA GLY A 863 40.40 5.87 25.92
C GLY A 863 40.19 4.54 25.17
N ALA A 864 38.98 4.00 25.23
CA ALA A 864 38.65 2.79 24.48
C ALA A 864 38.63 3.07 22.97
N PHE A 865 39.15 2.13 22.15
CA PHE A 865 39.11 2.20 20.69
C PHE A 865 39.65 3.51 20.09
N GLY A 866 40.65 4.14 20.74
CA GLY A 866 41.21 5.41 20.28
C GLY A 866 40.31 6.63 20.53
N MET A 867 39.30 6.53 21.40
CA MET A 867 38.46 7.67 21.79
C MET A 867 39.30 8.81 22.37
N THR A 868 39.17 10.00 21.79
CA THR A 868 39.95 11.18 22.19
C THR A 868 39.21 12.09 23.17
N LEU A 869 37.86 12.14 23.12
CA LEU A 869 37.06 13.07 23.93
C LEU A 869 37.18 12.85 25.44
N THR A 870 37.42 13.92 26.17
CA THR A 870 37.51 13.98 27.63
C THR A 870 36.14 14.02 28.31
N VAL A 871 36.10 13.81 29.63
CA VAL A 871 34.87 13.93 30.43
C VAL A 871 34.25 15.33 30.32
N ALA A 872 35.09 16.38 30.29
CA ALA A 872 34.61 17.76 30.17
C ALA A 872 33.90 18.00 28.83
N GLU A 873 34.43 17.47 27.72
CA GLU A 873 33.84 17.62 26.39
C GLU A 873 32.53 16.83 26.25
N LEU A 874 32.43 15.65 26.88
CA LEU A 874 31.17 14.90 26.96
C LEU A 874 30.10 15.68 27.74
N LEU A 875 30.48 16.33 28.85
CA LEU A 875 29.58 17.21 29.60
C LEU A 875 29.13 18.41 28.76
N THR A 876 30.00 18.96 27.90
CA THR A 876 29.62 20.00 26.94
C THR A 876 28.55 19.51 25.98
N LEU A 877 28.70 18.32 25.39
CA LEU A 877 27.68 17.74 24.50
C LEU A 877 26.34 17.50 25.21
N GLU A 878 26.35 17.10 26.48
CA GLU A 878 25.12 16.97 27.27
C GLU A 878 24.44 18.30 27.58
N ASN A 879 25.21 19.34 27.87
CA ASN A 879 24.67 20.67 28.10
C ASN A 879 24.01 21.20 26.80
N LEU A 880 24.66 20.96 25.65
CA LEU A 880 24.09 21.28 24.34
C LEU A 880 22.81 20.47 24.06
N LYS A 881 22.79 19.18 24.42
CA LYS A 881 21.57 18.35 24.33
C LYS A 881 20.40 18.95 25.12
N ARG A 882 20.65 19.33 26.38
CA ARG A 882 19.62 19.93 27.24
C ARG A 882 19.10 21.25 26.65
N GLU A 883 19.99 22.14 26.22
CA GLU A 883 19.60 23.38 25.57
C GLU A 883 18.82 23.15 24.26
N PHE A 884 19.25 22.18 23.45
CA PHE A 884 18.56 21.82 22.21
C PHE A 884 17.11 21.40 22.49
N ILE A 885 16.88 20.49 23.45
CA ILE A 885 15.52 20.00 23.78
C ILE A 885 14.68 21.11 24.39
N ASP A 886 15.19 21.79 25.41
CA ASP A 886 14.39 22.70 26.23
C ASP A 886 14.15 24.06 25.55
N ARG A 887 15.03 24.47 24.61
CA ARG A 887 14.98 25.78 23.95
C ARG A 887 14.81 25.68 22.44
N SER A 888 15.76 25.07 21.73
CA SER A 888 15.78 25.10 20.27
C SER A 888 14.56 24.40 19.65
N VAL A 889 14.24 23.19 20.13
CA VAL A 889 13.09 22.43 19.62
C VAL A 889 11.78 23.15 19.88
N VAL A 890 11.57 23.67 21.09
CA VAL A 890 10.37 24.43 21.45
C VAL A 890 10.22 25.68 20.57
N ALA A 891 11.31 26.42 20.35
CA ALA A 891 11.31 27.61 19.49
C ALA A 891 11.01 27.27 18.02
N ILE A 892 11.61 26.23 17.46
CA ILE A 892 11.42 25.86 16.04
C ILE A 892 10.00 25.30 15.80
N ILE A 893 9.55 24.39 16.67
CA ILE A 893 8.25 23.72 16.54
C ILE A 893 7.10 24.66 16.89
N GLY A 894 7.31 25.62 17.80
CA GLY A 894 6.26 26.52 18.28
C GLY A 894 5.26 25.84 19.22
N ALA A 895 5.68 24.78 19.92
CA ALA A 895 4.86 24.08 20.92
C ALA A 895 5.69 23.66 22.14
N THR A 896 5.06 23.64 23.32
CA THR A 896 5.67 23.14 24.57
C THR A 896 5.70 21.62 24.63
N VAL A 897 6.33 21.07 25.68
CA VAL A 897 6.32 19.63 26.03
C VAL A 897 4.90 19.12 26.27
N ASP A 898 3.99 19.98 26.73
CA ASP A 898 2.57 19.63 26.93
C ASP A 898 1.75 19.68 25.64
N GLY A 899 2.36 20.10 24.52
CA GLY A 899 1.72 20.26 23.22
C GLY A 899 0.98 21.59 23.04
N GLU A 900 1.12 22.52 23.99
CA GLU A 900 0.51 23.84 23.91
C GLU A 900 1.26 24.72 22.90
N SER A 901 0.54 25.35 21.98
CA SER A 901 1.14 26.27 21.00
C SER A 901 1.72 27.50 21.71
N ILE A 902 2.92 27.92 21.33
CA ILE A 902 3.57 29.14 21.84
C ILE A 902 3.81 30.17 20.75
N HIS A 903 3.92 31.43 21.16
CA HIS A 903 4.31 32.51 20.26
C HIS A 903 5.83 32.56 20.10
N SER A 904 6.36 31.78 19.16
CA SER A 904 7.78 31.77 18.80
C SER A 904 8.04 32.60 17.52
N PRO A 905 8.91 33.61 17.55
CA PRO A 905 9.32 34.37 16.36
C PRO A 905 9.95 33.47 15.29
N GLU A 906 10.78 32.50 15.70
CA GLU A 906 11.45 31.56 14.79
C GLU A 906 10.42 30.69 14.08
N HIS A 907 9.46 30.12 14.83
CA HIS A 907 8.38 29.33 14.27
C HIS A 907 7.54 30.14 13.27
N GLN A 908 7.20 31.38 13.61
CA GLN A 908 6.41 32.25 12.75
C GLN A 908 7.15 32.56 11.45
N GLN A 909 8.43 32.93 11.53
CA GLN A 909 9.25 33.18 10.34
C GLN A 909 9.28 31.97 9.42
N ILE A 910 9.45 30.76 9.98
CA ILE A 910 9.47 29.50 9.22
C ILE A 910 8.12 29.26 8.53
N VAL A 911 7.01 29.35 9.28
CA VAL A 911 5.66 29.11 8.77
C VAL A 911 5.24 30.13 7.71
N GLU A 912 5.54 31.41 7.94
CA GLU A 912 5.25 32.49 6.99
C GLU A 912 6.03 32.31 5.70
N THR A 913 7.31 31.95 5.78
CA THR A 913 8.11 31.69 4.58
C THR A 913 7.59 30.47 3.82
N GLY A 914 7.23 29.38 4.50
CA GLY A 914 6.61 28.21 3.87
C GLY A 914 5.28 28.54 3.19
N LYS A 915 4.42 29.34 3.84
CA LYS A 915 3.15 29.83 3.25
C LYS A 915 3.39 30.73 2.04
N LYS A 916 4.43 31.57 2.06
CA LYS A 916 4.84 32.39 0.91
C LYS A 916 5.28 31.50 -0.25
N TRP A 917 6.04 30.44 0.01
CA TRP A 917 6.45 29.50 -1.03
C TRP A 917 5.29 28.72 -1.65
N ALA A 918 4.25 28.42 -0.87
CA ALA A 918 3.02 27.81 -1.40
C ALA A 918 2.37 28.65 -2.51
N LEU A 919 2.54 29.98 -2.51
CA LEU A 919 2.02 30.86 -3.56
C LEU A 919 2.69 30.62 -4.92
N HIS A 920 3.93 30.12 -4.96
CA HIS A 920 4.58 29.74 -6.22
C HIS A 920 3.91 28.53 -6.87
N ILE A 921 3.35 27.62 -6.06
CA ILE A 921 2.62 26.43 -6.51
C ILE A 921 1.18 26.81 -6.86
N LEU A 922 0.52 27.62 -6.02
CA LEU A 922 -0.88 28.02 -6.22
C LEU A 922 -1.07 29.07 -7.32
N GLU A 923 0.00 29.65 -7.85
CA GLU A 923 -0.05 30.63 -8.92
C GLU A 923 -0.84 30.14 -10.14
N ALA A 924 -0.47 28.97 -10.68
CA ALA A 924 -1.11 28.42 -11.86
C ALA A 924 -2.60 28.14 -11.63
N PRO A 925 -3.02 27.37 -10.60
CA PRO A 925 -4.43 27.11 -10.41
C PRO A 925 -5.25 28.37 -10.08
N LEU A 926 -4.67 29.34 -9.36
CA LEU A 926 -5.36 30.60 -9.08
C LEU A 926 -5.56 31.43 -10.35
N ALA A 927 -4.52 31.59 -11.17
CA ALA A 927 -4.61 32.33 -12.43
C ALA A 927 -5.59 31.71 -13.42
N TRP A 928 -5.59 30.37 -13.52
CA TRP A 928 -6.57 29.63 -14.33
C TRP A 928 -7.99 29.75 -13.76
N GLY A 929 -8.17 29.72 -12.44
CA GLY A 929 -9.46 29.93 -11.80
C GLY A 929 -10.04 31.32 -12.07
N ILE A 930 -9.21 32.37 -11.96
CA ILE A 930 -9.61 33.75 -12.31
C ILE A 930 -10.00 33.82 -13.80
N GLN A 931 -9.20 33.21 -14.68
CA GLN A 931 -9.51 33.20 -16.11
C GLN A 931 -10.80 32.45 -16.43
N ALA A 932 -11.02 31.29 -15.81
CA ALA A 932 -12.24 30.51 -16.02
C ALA A 932 -13.48 31.29 -15.56
N LEU A 933 -13.40 32.00 -14.42
CA LEU A 933 -14.47 32.88 -13.95
C LEU A 933 -14.70 34.05 -14.90
N TYR A 934 -13.63 34.68 -15.39
CA TYR A 934 -13.70 35.75 -16.39
C TYR A 934 -14.43 35.26 -17.65
N VAL A 935 -14.02 34.12 -18.22
CA VAL A 935 -14.67 33.52 -19.40
C VAL A 935 -16.14 33.19 -19.12
N LEU A 936 -16.46 32.59 -17.97
CA LEU A 936 -17.83 32.23 -17.60
C LEU A 936 -18.73 33.47 -17.54
N ILE A 937 -18.23 34.59 -17.00
CA ILE A 937 -18.97 35.85 -16.93
C ILE A 937 -19.11 36.47 -18.32
N THR A 938 -18.00 36.69 -19.03
CA THR A 938 -18.05 37.45 -20.28
C THR A 938 -18.70 36.69 -21.42
N VAL A 939 -18.50 35.37 -21.52
CA VAL A 939 -19.16 34.53 -22.53
C VAL A 939 -20.59 34.19 -22.10
N GLY A 940 -20.80 33.83 -20.83
CA GLY A 940 -22.12 33.44 -20.31
C GLY A 940 -23.15 34.58 -20.38
N PHE A 941 -22.71 35.82 -20.13
CA PHE A 941 -23.56 37.02 -20.26
C PHE A 941 -23.40 37.77 -21.58
N GLN A 942 -22.57 37.26 -22.52
CA GLN A 942 -22.29 37.90 -23.81
C GLN A 942 -21.76 39.35 -23.68
N ILE A 943 -20.90 39.59 -22.69
CA ILE A 943 -20.29 40.90 -22.40
C ILE A 943 -18.80 40.85 -22.77
N PRO A 944 -18.41 41.11 -24.03
CA PRO A 944 -17.00 41.22 -24.42
C PRO A 944 -16.37 42.43 -23.73
N PHE A 945 -15.47 42.20 -22.78
CA PHE A 945 -15.01 43.22 -21.82
C PHE A 945 -14.38 44.45 -22.48
N VAL A 946 -13.44 44.26 -23.41
CA VAL A 946 -12.73 45.37 -24.07
C VAL A 946 -13.70 46.15 -24.95
N GLN A 947 -14.53 45.45 -25.73
CA GLN A 947 -15.59 46.10 -26.51
C GLN A 947 -16.59 46.85 -25.63
N THR A 948 -17.00 46.29 -24.49
CA THR A 948 -17.94 46.94 -23.56
C THR A 948 -17.33 48.20 -22.96
N ILE A 949 -16.07 48.17 -22.52
CA ILE A 949 -15.37 49.36 -22.02
C ILE A 949 -15.29 50.43 -23.11
N PHE A 950 -14.88 50.06 -24.33
CA PHE A 950 -14.76 51.03 -25.41
C PHE A 950 -16.12 51.57 -25.84
N ARG A 951 -17.18 50.76 -25.90
CA ARG A 951 -18.55 51.23 -26.13
C ARG A 951 -19.00 52.20 -25.04
N TRP A 952 -18.62 51.97 -23.79
CA TRP A 952 -18.93 52.86 -22.67
C TRP A 952 -18.17 54.18 -22.77
N VAL A 953 -16.85 54.14 -23.03
CA VAL A 953 -16.00 55.33 -23.18
C VAL A 953 -16.42 56.19 -24.38
N PHE A 954 -16.68 55.57 -25.53
CA PHE A 954 -17.17 56.27 -26.72
C PHE A 954 -18.61 56.78 -26.53
N GLY A 955 -19.43 56.03 -25.78
CA GLY A 955 -20.76 56.46 -25.35
C GLY A 955 -20.73 57.70 -24.44
N LEU A 956 -19.73 57.86 -23.58
CA LEU A 956 -19.52 59.08 -22.78
C LEU A 956 -19.14 60.30 -23.64
N ALA A 957 -18.62 60.07 -24.84
CA ALA A 957 -18.25 61.09 -25.80
C ALA A 957 -19.31 61.27 -26.92
N ASP A 958 -20.51 60.67 -26.76
CA ASP A 958 -21.60 60.65 -27.76
C ASP A 958 -21.14 60.24 -29.18
N SER A 959 -20.15 59.36 -29.27
CA SER A 959 -19.55 58.92 -30.53
C SER A 959 -19.70 57.41 -30.71
N PRO A 960 -20.02 56.89 -31.91
CA PRO A 960 -20.00 55.45 -32.14
C PRO A 960 -18.55 54.93 -32.24
N VAL A 961 -18.30 53.72 -31.75
CA VAL A 961 -17.00 53.05 -31.91
C VAL A 961 -16.71 52.87 -33.42
N PRO A 962 -15.58 53.37 -33.96
CA PRO A 962 -15.27 53.27 -35.38
C PRO A 962 -15.28 51.82 -35.89
N ALA A 963 -15.88 51.57 -37.05
CA ALA A 963 -15.97 50.23 -37.64
C ALA A 963 -14.59 49.60 -37.92
N SER A 964 -13.58 50.42 -38.21
CA SER A 964 -12.18 49.98 -38.38
C SER A 964 -11.52 49.53 -37.07
N LEU A 965 -11.99 50.00 -35.91
CA LEU A 965 -11.46 49.68 -34.59
C LEU A 965 -12.09 48.40 -34.02
N LEU A 966 -13.32 48.06 -34.42
CA LEU A 966 -14.07 46.93 -33.88
C LEU A 966 -13.36 45.56 -34.05
N PRO A 967 -12.71 45.24 -35.19
CA PRO A 967 -11.91 44.03 -35.34
C PRO A 967 -10.72 43.99 -34.36
N LEU A 968 -10.08 45.15 -34.11
CA LEU A 968 -8.96 45.27 -33.18
C LEU A 968 -9.40 45.02 -31.73
N LEU A 969 -10.56 45.57 -31.32
CA LEU A 969 -11.13 45.33 -29.99
C LEU A 969 -11.56 43.88 -29.81
N THR A 970 -12.15 43.28 -30.84
CA THR A 970 -12.49 41.85 -30.85
C THR A 970 -11.25 40.98 -30.72
N PHE A 971 -10.18 41.33 -31.46
CA PHE A 971 -8.89 40.65 -31.34
C PHE A 971 -8.29 40.79 -29.94
N ALA A 972 -8.43 41.96 -29.31
CA ALA A 972 -7.99 42.18 -27.92
C ALA A 972 -8.78 41.33 -26.91
N ASP A 973 -10.11 41.23 -27.05
CA ASP A 973 -10.92 40.30 -26.24
C ASP A 973 -10.49 38.84 -26.43
N ILE A 974 -10.30 38.40 -27.68
CA ILE A 974 -9.78 37.06 -28.01
C ILE A 974 -8.41 36.83 -27.39
N PHE A 975 -7.54 37.83 -27.42
CA PHE A 975 -6.20 37.76 -26.85
C PHE A 975 -6.25 37.59 -25.32
N ILE A 976 -7.16 38.28 -24.63
CA ILE A 976 -7.41 38.06 -23.20
C ILE A 976 -8.00 36.67 -22.95
N TYR A 977 -8.85 36.14 -23.82
CA TYR A 977 -9.36 34.77 -23.67
C TYR A 977 -8.25 33.71 -23.78
N ILE A 978 -7.36 33.86 -24.76
CA ILE A 978 -6.27 32.91 -25.03
C ILE A 978 -5.16 33.03 -23.98
N PHE A 979 -4.72 34.26 -23.66
CA PHE A 979 -3.53 34.51 -22.82
C PHE A 979 -3.87 35.02 -21.42
N GLY A 980 -5.14 35.13 -21.05
CA GLY A 980 -5.59 35.70 -19.77
C GLY A 980 -4.98 35.03 -18.55
N ALA A 981 -4.89 33.69 -18.52
CA ALA A 981 -4.23 32.98 -17.42
C ALA A 981 -2.76 33.40 -17.24
N TRP A 982 -2.06 33.73 -18.33
CA TRP A 982 -0.71 34.27 -18.27
C TRP A 982 -0.70 35.71 -17.75
N PHE A 983 -1.63 36.57 -18.18
CA PHE A 983 -1.78 37.93 -17.64
C PHE A 983 -2.11 37.95 -16.15
N TRP A 984 -3.04 37.11 -15.70
CA TRP A 984 -3.35 36.98 -14.28
C TRP A 984 -2.15 36.48 -13.48
N THR A 985 -1.34 35.60 -14.05
CA THR A 985 -0.08 35.19 -13.41
C THR A 985 0.87 36.38 -13.20
N LEU A 986 1.03 37.25 -14.21
CA LEU A 986 1.85 38.45 -14.07
C LEU A 986 1.26 39.42 -13.04
N GLY A 987 -0.06 39.64 -13.06
CA GLY A 987 -0.76 40.47 -12.08
C GLY A 987 -0.59 39.95 -10.65
N LEU A 988 -0.79 38.65 -10.43
CA LEU A 988 -0.58 38.00 -9.13
C LEU A 988 0.86 38.21 -8.64
N ARG A 989 1.86 38.00 -9.51
CA ARG A 989 3.27 38.23 -9.15
C ARG A 989 3.54 39.68 -8.80
N TYR A 990 2.97 40.62 -9.55
CA TYR A 990 3.12 42.06 -9.30
C TYR A 990 2.59 42.42 -7.91
N PHE A 991 1.36 42.02 -7.57
CA PHE A 991 0.77 42.29 -6.25
C PHE A 991 1.46 41.53 -5.11
N GLN A 992 2.06 40.37 -5.38
CA GLN A 992 2.80 39.58 -4.40
C GLN A 992 4.28 40.00 -4.26
N GLY A 993 4.74 41.00 -5.02
CA GLY A 993 6.15 41.42 -5.01
C GLY A 993 7.13 40.34 -5.50
N ARG A 994 6.69 39.47 -6.42
CA ARG A 994 7.47 38.33 -6.94
C ARG A 994 8.06 38.63 -8.32
N PRO A 995 9.16 37.95 -8.72
CA PRO A 995 9.76 38.15 -10.03
C PRO A 995 8.78 37.84 -11.19
N LEU A 996 8.44 38.87 -11.97
CA LEU A 996 7.44 38.77 -13.06
C LEU A 996 7.83 37.75 -14.14
N ARG A 997 9.14 37.59 -14.40
CA ARG A 997 9.70 36.80 -15.51
C ARG A 997 10.10 35.37 -15.14
N SER A 998 9.70 34.88 -13.96
CA SER A 998 9.87 33.47 -13.60
C SER A 998 9.12 32.56 -14.57
N ARG A 999 9.60 31.34 -14.82
CA ARG A 999 8.83 30.39 -15.67
C ARG A 999 7.46 30.12 -15.03
N THR A 1000 6.43 29.97 -15.86
CA THR A 1000 5.08 29.56 -15.46
C THR A 1000 4.96 28.04 -15.56
N GLY A 1001 4.07 27.44 -14.77
CA GLY A 1001 3.85 25.99 -14.74
C GLY A 1001 4.35 25.31 -13.47
N LYS A 1002 4.61 24.00 -13.56
CA LYS A 1002 5.05 23.16 -12.44
C LYS A 1002 6.36 23.70 -11.85
N ARG A 1003 6.47 23.71 -10.53
CA ARG A 1003 7.66 24.15 -9.81
C ARG A 1003 8.63 23.00 -9.57
N THR A 1004 9.91 23.31 -9.64
CA THR A 1004 11.01 22.43 -9.24
C THR A 1004 11.57 22.94 -7.92
N LEU A 1005 11.70 22.06 -6.95
CA LEU A 1005 12.33 22.29 -5.66
C LEU A 1005 13.62 21.48 -5.60
N VAL A 1006 14.73 22.13 -5.25
CA VAL A 1006 16.02 21.50 -4.97
C VAL A 1006 16.35 21.74 -3.49
N ILE A 1007 16.60 20.66 -2.74
CA ILE A 1007 16.95 20.71 -1.32
C ILE A 1007 18.44 20.35 -1.19
N GLY A 1008 19.23 21.29 -0.67
CA GLY A 1008 20.64 21.09 -0.37
C GLY A 1008 20.88 21.11 1.13
N ASP A 1009 21.29 19.97 1.70
CA ASP A 1009 21.83 19.85 3.07
C ASP A 1009 22.73 18.60 3.11
N ILE A 1010 23.26 18.22 4.27
CA ILE A 1010 24.04 17.00 4.44
C ILE A 1010 23.22 15.74 4.11
N ALA A 1011 23.92 14.66 3.74
CA ALA A 1011 23.37 13.43 3.15
C ALA A 1011 22.03 12.96 3.78
N TRP A 1012 22.03 12.64 5.08
CA TRP A 1012 20.85 12.10 5.73
C TRP A 1012 19.69 13.11 5.81
N VAL A 1013 19.96 14.42 5.96
CA VAL A 1013 18.94 15.46 6.04
C VAL A 1013 18.25 15.66 4.69
N HIS A 1014 19.03 15.84 3.61
CA HIS A 1014 18.44 16.11 2.30
C HIS A 1014 17.63 14.92 1.78
N GLN A 1015 18.08 13.68 2.03
CA GLN A 1015 17.36 12.44 1.68
C GLN A 1015 16.04 12.32 2.46
N LEU A 1016 16.06 12.59 3.76
CA LEU A 1016 14.85 12.61 4.59
C LEU A 1016 13.85 13.66 4.12
N LEU A 1017 14.31 14.87 3.78
CA LEU A 1017 13.47 15.95 3.32
C LEU A 1017 12.89 15.68 1.93
N GLU A 1018 13.65 15.09 1.01
CA GLU A 1018 13.12 14.67 -0.29
C GLU A 1018 11.97 13.68 -0.13
N ALA A 1019 12.16 12.64 0.69
CA ALA A 1019 11.13 11.66 0.98
C ALA A 1019 9.89 12.30 1.66
N TYR A 1020 10.13 13.19 2.62
CA TYR A 1020 9.06 13.92 3.34
C TYR A 1020 8.23 14.79 2.41
N VAL A 1021 8.86 15.67 1.62
CA VAL A 1021 8.15 16.61 0.73
C VAL A 1021 7.47 15.86 -0.43
N SER A 1022 8.10 14.81 -0.96
CA SER A 1022 7.49 13.98 -2.00
C SER A 1022 6.19 13.34 -1.52
N LYS A 1023 6.17 12.82 -0.27
CA LYS A 1023 4.96 12.27 0.34
C LYS A 1023 3.90 13.35 0.58
N LEU A 1024 4.29 14.54 1.06
CA LEU A 1024 3.39 15.67 1.27
C LEU A 1024 2.60 16.07 0.01
N PHE A 1025 3.23 16.01 -1.17
CA PHE A 1025 2.64 16.44 -2.44
C PHE A 1025 2.14 15.30 -3.33
N SER A 1026 2.24 14.05 -2.90
CA SER A 1026 1.95 12.85 -3.70
C SER A 1026 0.49 12.76 -4.20
N LEU A 1027 -0.47 13.30 -3.44
CA LEU A 1027 -1.89 13.40 -3.82
C LEU A 1027 -2.27 14.73 -4.47
N SER A 1028 -1.32 15.65 -4.61
CA SER A 1028 -1.56 16.94 -5.25
C SER A 1028 -2.00 16.76 -6.71
N TYR A 1029 -2.76 17.73 -7.20
CA TYR A 1029 -3.16 17.78 -8.60
C TYR A 1029 -1.98 18.22 -9.47
N GLY A 1030 -1.89 17.73 -10.72
CA GLY A 1030 -0.75 18.04 -11.59
C GLY A 1030 -0.43 19.53 -11.70
N ILE A 1031 -1.47 20.38 -11.78
CA ILE A 1031 -1.36 21.85 -11.83
C ILE A 1031 -0.80 22.49 -10.55
N ALA A 1032 -0.91 21.81 -9.40
CA ALA A 1032 -0.42 22.25 -8.09
C ALA A 1032 0.63 21.27 -7.52
N SER A 1033 1.28 20.50 -8.39
CA SER A 1033 2.29 19.52 -8.01
C SER A 1033 3.69 20.15 -7.95
N LEU A 1034 4.57 19.49 -7.21
CA LEU A 1034 5.97 19.90 -7.05
C LEU A 1034 6.88 18.79 -7.55
N GLU A 1035 7.96 19.14 -8.22
CA GLU A 1035 9.04 18.22 -8.53
C GLU A 1035 10.15 18.42 -7.50
N VAL A 1036 10.44 17.39 -6.72
CA VAL A 1036 11.37 17.47 -5.59
C VAL A 1036 12.65 16.75 -5.98
N HIS A 1037 13.78 17.41 -5.73
CA HIS A 1037 15.12 16.88 -5.90
C HIS A 1037 15.95 17.24 -4.68
N SER A 1038 16.95 16.45 -4.34
CA SER A 1038 17.89 16.79 -3.28
C SER A 1038 19.31 16.32 -3.58
N SER A 1039 20.31 16.97 -2.96
CA SER A 1039 21.72 16.60 -3.10
C SER A 1039 22.57 17.31 -2.06
N ASP A 1040 23.75 16.76 -1.75
CA ASP A 1040 24.75 17.46 -0.93
C ASP A 1040 25.25 18.75 -1.60
N PRO A 1041 25.06 19.94 -0.99
CA PRO A 1041 25.49 21.21 -1.54
C PRO A 1041 27.01 21.44 -1.50
N GLN A 1042 27.77 20.66 -0.72
CA GLN A 1042 29.23 20.80 -0.63
C GLN A 1042 29.93 20.12 -1.81
N ASP A 1043 29.40 18.99 -2.27
CA ASP A 1043 30.04 18.15 -3.30
C ASP A 1043 29.24 18.03 -4.60
N HIS A 1044 27.97 17.62 -4.51
CA HIS A 1044 27.27 17.00 -5.64
C HIS A 1044 26.20 17.90 -6.29
N MET A 1045 25.60 18.80 -5.52
CA MET A 1045 24.39 19.54 -5.94
C MET A 1045 24.60 20.35 -7.22
N LEU A 1046 25.73 21.04 -7.37
CA LEU A 1046 26.00 21.84 -8.56
C LEU A 1046 26.15 20.96 -9.81
N HIS A 1047 26.84 19.82 -9.69
CA HIS A 1047 27.01 18.90 -10.81
C HIS A 1047 25.70 18.23 -11.21
N HIS A 1048 24.92 17.77 -10.22
CA HIS A 1048 23.66 17.09 -10.45
C HIS A 1048 22.54 18.03 -10.92
N PHE A 1049 22.51 19.28 -10.43
CA PHE A 1049 21.36 20.18 -10.62
C PHE A 1049 21.69 21.56 -11.14
N GLY A 1050 22.94 22.02 -11.14
CA GLY A 1050 23.32 23.36 -11.62
C GLY A 1050 22.88 23.62 -13.06
N HIS A 1051 22.96 22.61 -13.93
CA HIS A 1051 22.50 22.67 -15.33
C HIS A 1051 20.96 22.64 -15.49
N ARG A 1052 20.22 22.30 -14.41
CA ARG A 1052 18.75 22.24 -14.38
C ARG A 1052 18.13 23.47 -13.72
N VAL A 1053 18.93 24.32 -13.06
CA VAL A 1053 18.46 25.55 -12.43
C VAL A 1053 17.96 26.52 -13.50
N VAL A 1054 16.71 26.93 -13.36
CA VAL A 1054 16.05 27.90 -14.24
C VAL A 1054 15.28 28.95 -13.43
N ARG A 1055 14.84 30.02 -14.11
CA ARG A 1055 14.04 31.10 -13.51
C ARG A 1055 12.82 30.56 -12.75
N GLY A 1056 12.78 30.79 -11.44
CA GLY A 1056 11.69 30.34 -10.57
C GLY A 1056 11.81 28.88 -10.10
N THR A 1057 13.00 28.29 -10.18
CA THR A 1057 13.39 27.10 -9.40
C THR A 1057 13.46 27.50 -7.93
N LEU A 1058 12.88 26.71 -7.04
CA LEU A 1058 12.96 26.92 -5.59
C LEU A 1058 14.16 26.14 -5.06
N VAL A 1059 15.01 26.77 -4.24
CA VAL A 1059 16.17 26.12 -3.64
C VAL A 1059 16.16 26.36 -2.13
N LEU A 1060 16.10 25.29 -1.34
CA LEU A 1060 16.32 25.35 0.10
C LEU A 1060 17.75 24.93 0.39
N LEU A 1061 18.54 25.79 1.03
CA LEU A 1061 19.94 25.52 1.38
C LEU A 1061 20.11 25.48 2.89
N GLY A 1062 20.44 24.31 3.44
CA GLY A 1062 20.90 24.14 4.81
C GLY A 1062 22.38 24.52 4.93
N VAL A 1063 22.68 25.50 5.77
CA VAL A 1063 24.01 26.08 5.93
C VAL A 1063 24.54 25.77 7.34
N PRO A 1064 25.71 25.11 7.48
CA PRO A 1064 26.34 24.86 8.78
C PRO A 1064 26.84 26.16 9.44
N ASP A 1065 27.01 26.18 10.77
CA ASP A 1065 27.46 27.38 11.50
C ASP A 1065 28.98 27.59 11.38
N GLY A 1066 29.41 28.43 10.42
CA GLY A 1066 30.81 28.68 10.12
C GLY A 1066 31.59 29.45 11.20
N ARG A 1067 30.93 29.94 12.26
CA ARG A 1067 31.59 30.69 13.35
C ARG A 1067 32.34 29.80 14.34
N ARG A 1068 32.19 28.48 14.25
CA ARG A 1068 32.62 27.53 15.28
C ARG A 1068 34.06 27.02 15.12
N SER A 1069 34.46 26.70 13.89
CA SER A 1069 35.80 26.23 13.59
C SER A 1069 36.19 26.61 12.17
N GLN A 1070 37.50 26.54 11.87
CA GLN A 1070 38.00 26.81 10.52
C GLN A 1070 37.41 25.84 9.48
N ARG A 1071 37.31 24.55 9.81
CA ARG A 1071 36.66 23.56 8.95
C ARG A 1071 35.18 23.90 8.72
N ARG A 1072 34.44 24.27 9.76
CA ARG A 1072 33.03 24.68 9.61
C ARG A 1072 32.84 25.93 8.78
N LYS A 1073 33.80 26.85 8.85
CA LYS A 1073 33.83 28.04 7.99
C LYS A 1073 34.05 27.67 6.52
N GLU A 1074 34.87 26.67 6.25
CA GLU A 1074 35.07 26.12 4.91
C GLU A 1074 33.81 25.44 4.39
N ASP A 1075 33.16 24.60 5.21
CA ASP A 1075 31.89 23.95 4.86
C ASP A 1075 30.79 25.00 4.58
N GLU A 1076 30.64 26.01 5.46
CA GLU A 1076 29.71 27.13 5.27
C GLU A 1076 30.00 27.85 3.94
N SER A 1077 31.27 28.13 3.66
CA SER A 1077 31.68 28.81 2.43
C SER A 1077 31.37 27.99 1.19
N ALA A 1078 31.59 26.66 1.23
CA ALA A 1078 31.27 25.76 0.12
C ALA A 1078 29.77 25.77 -0.20
N VAL A 1079 28.91 25.63 0.81
CA VAL A 1079 27.45 25.68 0.64
C VAL A 1079 26.99 27.03 0.09
N LEU A 1080 27.51 28.13 0.64
CA LEU A 1080 27.19 29.48 0.18
C LEU A 1080 27.63 29.72 -1.27
N MET A 1081 28.79 29.19 -1.67
CA MET A 1081 29.28 29.26 -3.05
C MET A 1081 28.38 28.47 -4.00
N THR A 1082 27.95 27.26 -3.64
CA THR A 1082 26.97 26.50 -4.42
C THR A 1082 25.66 27.27 -4.60
N GLY A 1083 25.16 27.89 -3.52
CA GLY A 1083 23.98 28.75 -3.58
C GLY A 1083 24.17 29.97 -4.50
N LYS A 1084 25.32 30.64 -4.42
CA LYS A 1084 25.65 31.78 -5.30
C LYS A 1084 25.77 31.36 -6.76
N GLN A 1085 26.36 30.21 -7.05
CA GLN A 1085 26.45 29.67 -8.40
C GLN A 1085 25.07 29.33 -8.96
N ALA A 1086 24.21 28.67 -8.17
CA ALA A 1086 22.82 28.41 -8.55
C ALA A 1086 22.04 29.72 -8.80
N ASN A 1087 22.21 30.73 -7.94
CA ASN A 1087 21.62 32.06 -8.13
C ASN A 1087 22.20 32.80 -9.34
N GLY A 1088 23.44 32.51 -9.70
CA GLY A 1088 24.17 33.08 -10.83
C GLY A 1088 23.69 32.58 -12.20
N VAL A 1089 23.03 31.42 -12.25
CA VAL A 1089 22.33 30.93 -13.45
C VAL A 1089 21.08 31.78 -13.70
N ARG A 1090 21.29 32.95 -14.34
CA ARG A 1090 20.24 33.95 -14.59
C ARG A 1090 19.92 34.11 -16.06
N ASN A 1091 18.65 34.42 -16.32
CA ASN A 1091 18.16 34.81 -17.63
C ASN A 1091 17.16 35.97 -17.43
N PHE A 1092 17.26 37.06 -18.21
CA PHE A 1092 16.52 38.32 -17.98
C PHE A 1092 16.54 38.82 -16.51
N ASN A 1093 17.70 38.77 -15.86
CA ASN A 1093 17.90 39.16 -14.44
C ASN A 1093 17.05 38.41 -13.42
N SER A 1094 16.51 37.25 -13.77
CA SER A 1094 15.80 36.34 -12.86
C SER A 1094 16.55 35.00 -12.79
N GLY A 1095 16.63 34.41 -11.60
CA GLY A 1095 17.33 33.14 -11.34
C GLY A 1095 16.51 32.21 -10.43
N ALA A 1096 17.20 31.38 -9.64
CA ALA A 1096 16.58 30.61 -8.57
C ALA A 1096 16.05 31.50 -7.44
N ASP A 1097 14.99 31.05 -6.77
CA ASP A 1097 14.48 31.61 -5.52
C ASP A 1097 15.05 30.78 -4.36
N ILE A 1098 16.02 31.35 -3.66
CA ILE A 1098 16.83 30.64 -2.66
C ILE A 1098 16.43 31.10 -1.25
N VAL A 1099 16.09 30.13 -0.40
CA VAL A 1099 15.96 30.31 1.04
C VAL A 1099 17.14 29.60 1.70
N ALA A 1100 17.99 30.39 2.38
CA ALA A 1100 19.06 29.84 3.21
C ALA A 1100 18.54 29.58 4.64
N LEU A 1101 18.89 28.45 5.22
CA LEU A 1101 18.50 28.03 6.56
C LEU A 1101 19.77 27.67 7.34
N GLY A 1102 20.05 28.39 8.43
CA GLY A 1102 21.24 28.14 9.24
C GLY A 1102 21.30 29.01 10.48
N HIS A 1103 22.42 28.97 11.19
CA HIS A 1103 22.56 29.61 12.52
C HIS A 1103 23.35 30.91 12.51
N ASN A 1104 24.17 31.12 11.48
CA ASN A 1104 25.01 32.30 11.35
C ASN A 1104 24.20 33.46 10.74
N PRO A 1105 23.97 34.58 11.46
CA PRO A 1105 23.23 35.72 10.91
C PRO A 1105 23.83 36.31 9.62
N ALA A 1106 25.14 36.10 9.38
CA ALA A 1106 25.81 36.54 8.15
C ALA A 1106 25.22 35.93 6.87
N ILE A 1107 24.48 34.83 6.95
CA ILE A 1107 23.82 34.22 5.77
C ILE A 1107 22.73 35.14 5.18
N ALA A 1108 22.11 36.00 6.00
CA ALA A 1108 21.10 36.96 5.54
C ALA A 1108 21.67 38.03 4.59
N HIS A 1109 22.98 38.26 4.64
CA HIS A 1109 23.67 39.26 3.81
C HIS A 1109 24.30 38.66 2.54
N GLN A 1110 24.03 37.39 2.21
CA GLN A 1110 24.62 36.70 1.06
C GLN A 1110 23.90 36.96 -0.28
N GLY A 1111 22.88 37.81 -0.29
CA GLY A 1111 22.15 38.18 -1.52
C GLY A 1111 21.15 37.12 -2.01
N PHE A 1112 20.70 36.23 -1.12
CA PHE A 1112 19.58 35.31 -1.35
C PHE A 1112 18.23 35.99 -1.10
N GLN A 1113 17.13 35.37 -1.57
CA GLN A 1113 15.79 35.95 -1.46
C GLN A 1113 15.27 35.98 -0.02
N ASN A 1114 15.63 34.98 0.78
CA ASN A 1114 15.33 34.98 2.21
C ASN A 1114 16.37 34.16 2.98
N ALA A 1115 16.47 34.43 4.28
CA ALA A 1115 17.28 33.65 5.21
C ALA A 1115 16.48 33.40 6.50
N ILE A 1116 16.47 32.16 6.95
CA ILE A 1116 15.89 31.73 8.22
C ILE A 1116 17.05 31.50 9.18
N ILE A 1117 17.11 32.29 10.26
CA ILE A 1117 18.18 32.21 11.25
C ILE A 1117 17.67 31.39 12.44
N LEU A 1118 18.30 30.24 12.68
CA LEU A 1118 17.98 29.35 13.79
C LEU A 1118 18.70 29.79 15.08
N PRO A 1119 18.12 29.51 16.26
CA PRO A 1119 18.72 29.85 17.54
C PRO A 1119 20.05 29.11 17.73
N SER A 1120 21.08 29.80 18.24
CA SER A 1120 22.40 29.19 18.49
C SER A 1120 23.03 29.82 19.75
N PRO A 1121 23.39 29.02 20.77
CA PRO A 1121 24.10 29.54 21.95
C PRO A 1121 25.51 29.96 21.56
N ILE A 1122 25.77 31.27 21.51
CA ILE A 1122 27.10 31.78 21.20
C ILE A 1122 28.08 31.33 22.28
N THR A 1123 29.05 30.52 21.89
CA THR A 1123 30.27 30.26 22.65
C THR A 1123 31.40 30.63 21.71
N VAL A 1124 32.07 31.73 22.03
CA VAL A 1124 33.19 32.28 21.26
C VAL A 1124 34.30 31.22 21.21
N ALA A 1125 34.79 30.91 20.01
CA ALA A 1125 35.93 30.01 19.84
C ALA A 1125 37.18 30.59 20.55
N PRO A 1126 37.97 29.79 21.28
CA PRO A 1126 39.25 30.25 21.79
C PRO A 1126 40.19 30.59 20.63
N THR A 1127 40.80 31.77 20.71
CA THR A 1127 41.63 32.44 19.70
C THR A 1127 43.03 31.84 19.49
N SER A 1128 43.26 30.56 19.80
CA SER A 1128 44.58 29.94 19.70
C SER A 1128 44.69 28.97 18.50
N ASP A 1129 45.65 29.24 17.61
CA ASP A 1129 46.00 28.49 16.37
C ASP A 1129 46.48 27.02 16.58
N GLN A 1130 46.21 26.39 17.72
CA GLN A 1130 46.53 24.98 17.99
C GLN A 1130 45.26 24.20 18.32
N PHE A 1131 44.52 23.79 17.29
CA PHE A 1131 43.37 22.90 17.48
C PHE A 1131 43.83 21.51 17.91
N ARG A 1132 43.39 21.07 19.08
CA ARG A 1132 43.60 19.69 19.53
C ARG A 1132 42.66 18.76 18.74
N PRO A 1133 43.06 17.53 18.37
CA PRO A 1133 42.19 16.57 17.67
C PRO A 1133 40.82 16.36 18.32
N GLN A 1134 40.74 16.52 19.64
CA GLN A 1134 39.51 16.42 20.45
C GLN A 1134 38.47 17.49 20.09
N GLN A 1135 38.91 18.72 19.81
CA GLN A 1135 38.02 19.84 19.44
C GLN A 1135 37.38 19.62 18.06
N ILE A 1136 38.08 18.97 17.14
CA ILE A 1136 37.53 18.62 15.82
C ILE A 1136 36.38 17.63 16.00
N VAL A 1137 36.60 16.54 16.75
CA VAL A 1137 35.56 15.54 17.02
C VAL A 1137 34.34 16.16 17.72
N LEU A 1138 34.56 17.06 18.68
CA LEU A 1138 33.49 17.75 19.39
C LEU A 1138 32.61 18.59 18.44
N GLU A 1139 33.22 19.40 17.56
CA GLU A 1139 32.50 20.25 16.60
C GLU A 1139 31.83 19.45 15.47
N GLU A 1140 32.40 18.30 15.11
CA GLU A 1140 31.76 17.35 14.20
C GLU A 1140 30.48 16.77 14.79
N LEU A 1141 30.55 16.22 16.01
CA LEU A 1141 29.39 15.67 16.72
C LEU A 1141 28.33 16.74 16.99
N ARG A 1142 28.73 17.98 17.30
CA ARG A 1142 27.81 19.08 17.51
C ARG A 1142 26.94 19.35 16.27
N GLU A 1143 27.57 19.43 15.11
CA GLU A 1143 26.86 19.68 13.85
C GLU A 1143 26.00 18.48 13.44
N SER A 1144 26.52 17.26 13.52
CA SER A 1144 25.79 16.06 13.11
C SER A 1144 24.62 15.71 14.04
N ARG A 1145 24.74 16.00 15.33
CA ARG A 1145 23.72 15.64 16.35
C ARG A 1145 22.73 16.76 16.64
N PHE A 1146 23.14 18.03 16.54
CA PHE A 1146 22.30 19.17 16.92
C PHE A 1146 22.08 20.14 15.74
N GLY A 1147 23.14 20.67 15.13
CA GLY A 1147 23.01 21.72 14.11
C GLY A 1147 22.17 21.30 12.89
N SER A 1148 22.51 20.15 12.30
CA SER A 1148 21.75 19.56 11.20
C SER A 1148 20.37 19.06 11.62
N PHE A 1149 20.20 18.65 12.89
CA PHE A 1149 18.91 18.25 13.43
C PHE A 1149 17.96 19.45 13.57
N GLU A 1150 18.44 20.60 14.03
CA GLU A 1150 17.67 21.85 14.06
C GLU A 1150 17.23 22.27 12.64
N ARG A 1151 18.12 22.15 11.64
CA ARG A 1151 17.76 22.40 10.23
C ARG A 1151 16.70 21.43 9.70
N LEU A 1152 16.79 20.15 10.06
CA LEU A 1152 15.78 19.16 9.70
C LEU A 1152 14.40 19.52 10.31
N LEU A 1153 14.36 19.84 11.61
CA LEU A 1153 13.11 20.22 12.30
C LEU A 1153 12.48 21.48 11.70
N ALA A 1154 13.29 22.51 11.44
CA ALA A 1154 12.81 23.75 10.83
C ALA A 1154 12.29 23.50 9.40
N SER A 1155 12.98 22.66 8.64
CA SER A 1155 12.55 22.27 7.29
C SER A 1155 11.24 21.48 7.29
N TYR A 1156 11.01 20.61 8.29
CA TYR A 1156 9.72 19.93 8.44
C TYR A 1156 8.57 20.92 8.65
N VAL A 1157 8.72 21.88 9.56
CA VAL A 1157 7.69 22.92 9.80
C VAL A 1157 7.48 23.77 8.55
N PHE A 1158 8.56 24.14 7.87
CA PHE A 1158 8.53 24.92 6.63
C PHE A 1158 7.70 24.24 5.54
N PHE A 1159 8.02 22.98 5.24
CA PHE A 1159 7.37 22.24 4.16
C PHE A 1159 5.95 21.78 4.54
N TRP A 1160 5.67 21.52 5.82
CA TRP A 1160 4.30 21.32 6.29
C TRP A 1160 3.45 22.57 6.04
N ALA A 1161 3.92 23.76 6.44
CA ALA A 1161 3.19 25.00 6.24
C ALA A 1161 2.90 25.27 4.74
N MET A 1162 3.88 24.97 3.90
CA MET A 1162 3.77 25.02 2.45
C MET A 1162 2.71 24.05 1.91
N ALA A 1163 2.79 22.75 2.26
CA ALA A 1163 1.85 21.72 1.81
C ALA A 1163 0.44 21.91 2.35
N LYS A 1164 0.30 22.33 3.62
CA LYS A 1164 -0.99 22.66 4.24
C LYS A 1164 -1.71 23.77 3.49
N ARG A 1165 -0.98 24.83 3.11
CA ARG A 1165 -1.56 25.92 2.33
C ARG A 1165 -2.02 25.45 0.96
N VAL A 1166 -1.22 24.64 0.25
CA VAL A 1166 -1.60 24.10 -1.07
C VAL A 1166 -2.80 23.15 -0.97
N SER A 1167 -2.75 22.18 -0.04
CA SER A 1167 -3.79 21.15 0.15
C SER A 1167 -5.11 21.69 0.69
N SER A 1168 -5.11 22.88 1.30
CA SER A 1168 -6.33 23.57 1.75
C SER A 1168 -7.00 24.41 0.66
N PHE A 1169 -6.37 24.58 -0.52
CA PHE A 1169 -6.90 25.42 -1.59
C PHE A 1169 -8.26 24.90 -2.08
N PRO A 1170 -9.28 25.77 -2.21
CA PRO A 1170 -10.59 25.37 -2.72
C PRO A 1170 -10.49 24.64 -4.07
N LEU A 1171 -11.33 23.62 -4.28
CA LEU A 1171 -11.36 22.76 -5.49
C LEU A 1171 -10.13 21.85 -5.70
N LEU A 1172 -9.01 22.08 -5.01
CA LEU A 1172 -7.80 21.25 -5.06
C LEU A 1172 -7.48 20.59 -3.72
N LYS A 1173 -8.50 20.34 -2.89
CA LYS A 1173 -8.29 19.76 -1.56
C LYS A 1173 -7.77 18.32 -1.67
N TYR A 1174 -6.76 17.98 -0.87
CA TYR A 1174 -6.25 16.62 -0.74
C TYR A 1174 -5.67 16.38 0.66
N GLN A 1175 -5.52 15.12 1.04
CA GLN A 1175 -4.87 14.72 2.29
C GLN A 1175 -3.35 14.72 2.09
N HIS A 1176 -2.65 15.75 2.58
CA HIS A 1176 -1.19 15.87 2.40
C HIS A 1176 -0.39 14.92 3.32
N TRP A 1177 -1.04 14.22 4.24
CA TRP A 1177 -0.39 13.24 5.12
C TRP A 1177 -0.45 11.80 4.60
N LYS A 1178 -1.02 11.59 3.41
CA LYS A 1178 -1.15 10.27 2.76
C LYS A 1178 -0.65 10.32 1.33
N SER A 1179 -0.24 9.17 0.80
CA SER A 1179 0.12 8.99 -0.61
C SER A 1179 -0.89 8.13 -1.36
N GLN A 1180 -0.65 7.90 -2.66
CA GLN A 1180 -1.51 7.01 -3.46
C GLN A 1180 -1.26 5.54 -3.12
N SER A 1181 -0.03 5.15 -2.79
CA SER A 1181 0.30 3.77 -2.41
C SER A 1181 -0.07 3.46 -0.96
N ARG A 1182 -0.11 4.49 -0.11
CA ARG A 1182 -0.30 4.41 1.34
C ARG A 1182 0.65 3.47 2.06
N THR A 1183 1.82 3.26 1.47
CA THR A 1183 2.82 2.31 1.97
C THR A 1183 3.76 3.03 2.94
N ARG A 1184 3.35 3.13 4.22
CA ARG A 1184 4.27 3.55 5.30
C ARG A 1184 5.26 2.45 5.65
N ILE A 1185 4.76 1.21 5.70
CA ILE A 1185 5.53 0.02 6.02
C ILE A 1185 5.82 -0.71 4.70
N MET A 1186 7.09 -0.89 4.37
CA MET A 1186 7.48 -1.67 3.20
C MET A 1186 7.13 -3.15 3.45
N THR A 1187 6.16 -3.67 2.71
CA THR A 1187 5.58 -5.01 2.89
C THR A 1187 6.20 -6.08 1.99
N THR A 1188 7.16 -5.72 1.14
CA THR A 1188 7.69 -6.60 0.09
C THR A 1188 9.21 -6.65 0.14
N ALA A 1189 9.79 -7.81 -0.17
CA ALA A 1189 11.22 -7.97 -0.32
C ALA A 1189 11.67 -7.82 -1.77
N ALA A 1190 12.97 -7.53 -1.95
CA ALA A 1190 13.67 -8.01 -3.14
C ALA A 1190 13.50 -9.55 -3.24
N PRO A 1191 13.53 -10.17 -4.43
CA PRO A 1191 13.30 -11.61 -4.62
C PRO A 1191 14.43 -12.44 -3.97
N VAL A 1192 14.32 -12.61 -2.66
CA VAL A 1192 15.13 -13.45 -1.80
C VAL A 1192 14.09 -14.32 -1.13
N SER A 1193 13.86 -15.51 -1.70
CA SER A 1193 13.10 -16.56 -1.04
C SER A 1193 13.62 -16.70 0.39
N ARG A 1194 12.73 -16.89 1.37
CA ARG A 1194 13.05 -17.14 2.79
C ARG A 1194 14.40 -17.85 2.85
N ALA A 1195 15.41 -17.23 3.47
CA ALA A 1195 16.68 -17.91 3.71
C ALA A 1195 16.32 -19.23 4.40
N ALA A 1196 16.39 -20.33 3.66
CA ALA A 1196 15.91 -21.60 4.14
C ALA A 1196 16.73 -21.97 5.37
N PRO A 1197 16.12 -22.53 6.43
CA PRO A 1197 16.88 -23.09 7.55
C PRO A 1197 18.01 -24.02 7.07
N ASN A 1198 17.79 -24.71 5.95
CA ASN A 1198 18.72 -25.63 5.31
C ASN A 1198 19.96 -24.98 4.64
N LEU A 1199 20.07 -23.64 4.55
CA LEU A 1199 21.32 -23.01 4.11
C LEU A 1199 22.44 -23.18 5.14
N LEU A 1200 22.12 -23.45 6.41
CA LEU A 1200 23.08 -23.55 7.51
C LEU A 1200 23.66 -24.96 7.70
N ASP A 1201 23.01 -26.00 7.15
CA ASP A 1201 23.53 -27.38 7.15
C ASP A 1201 24.78 -27.57 6.27
N ARG A 1202 25.10 -26.59 5.40
CA ARG A 1202 26.32 -26.60 4.57
C ARG A 1202 27.60 -26.38 5.37
N THR A 1203 27.52 -25.92 6.62
CA THR A 1203 28.70 -25.69 7.48
C THR A 1203 29.21 -26.95 8.20
N VAL A 1204 28.48 -28.07 8.14
CA VAL A 1204 28.92 -29.38 8.71
C VAL A 1204 29.58 -30.26 7.63
N LYS A 1205 30.46 -29.70 6.80
CA LYS A 1205 31.51 -30.48 6.14
C LYS A 1205 32.82 -30.20 6.85
N GLN A 1206 33.23 -31.14 7.70
CA GLN A 1206 34.57 -31.19 8.25
C GLN A 1206 35.60 -30.91 7.14
N PRO A 1207 36.61 -30.07 7.36
CA PRO A 1207 37.66 -29.88 6.38
C PRO A 1207 38.37 -31.22 6.19
N SER A 1208 38.29 -31.76 4.97
CA SER A 1208 39.12 -32.90 4.57
C SER A 1208 40.58 -32.48 4.73
N LYS A 1209 41.30 -33.16 5.63
CA LYS A 1209 42.76 -33.06 5.75
C LYS A 1209 43.40 -33.15 4.36
N ARG A 1210 43.97 -32.04 3.90
CA ARG A 1210 45.15 -32.00 3.03
C ARG A 1210 46.02 -30.82 3.45
#